data_AF-A0A9D2NXM2-F1
#
_entry.id   AF-A0A9D2NXM2-F1
#
_cell.length_a   1.000
_cell.length_b   1.000
_cell.length_c   1.000
_cell.angle_alpha   90.00
_cell.angle_beta   90.00
_cell.angle_gamma   90.00
#
_symmetry.space_group_name_H-M   'P 1'
#
loop_
_entity.id
_entity.type
_entity.pdbx_description
1 polymer ?
#
loop_
_entity_poly.entity_id
_entity_poly.type
_entity_poly.pdbx_seq_one_letter_code
_entity_poly.pdbx_strand_id
1 'polypeptide(L)'
;MTAVLEEAEAVQTNVDSSVNDVRDAYDALRKAMDALVTYATDEEKAELEGVIATMRSLSSEDYACDAAWMTFQTVIAEAEVLVADDQATSVGVAETIGRLWDAKDALNANVDRTALKEILAKAQRADAGTIVEGEELQRFLTALDAAQAADLKAGVTSEEIDAVVSELTDAYGAIILQDDAKNNLMADAMRRANIDETRFLAEDIQRMAEVREALSTMQSQSGVLVKDYFEIIEILENVLENKLSSSVLKDSAEISSEDFSYSANSEERDQADNGIEMAFDKQGSTFWHSAWNGFTVSASNPAQVTIDMGRTYTINQFAYQRRPGGGNGSVNLYNLYVKQNEGDEWTPIITDGTFENVDGLQYVSFDAVDARYVMFEVTKGVGNFASAAELVVYEKSADFTVLQAAMLEAEKLTKENYMSEGVKVLENLYQEAESMLKVPSTAQEDVDALAAAVQEAVTALIMKADETDIHMLERVVEEAEKIDLHEYEDTKAFEEALAEAKAVLQKAEEGEVPKAEITDAADKLLEAQRNLTPAEPEELSTAVLEYTIELAKEADTTGVVDSVVKMFDKALADAESLMERINAGETGITQKMVDESWQNLLKAMQYLSFKQGDKTDLQKVIDLANSLDLSQYLDVGQQEFKDALAAAETVLADGDAMQDEVDQSWRNLLKAMSELRLKPNKDALKALIDEANGLSTEGVDEETVEVLQKALAAAVAVFDNDQATEEEVAAAEADLQAAVDQLKAETGENTGDNGSTG
;
A
#
# COMPACT_ATOMS: atom_id res chain seq x y z
N MET A 1 25.00 19.98 4.71
CA MET A 1 26.29 20.12 5.42
C MET A 1 27.43 20.54 4.51
N THR A 2 27.78 19.80 3.44
CA THR A 2 28.94 20.10 2.57
C THR A 2 28.95 21.53 2.00
N ALA A 3 27.84 22.01 1.45
CA ALA A 3 27.75 23.38 0.92
C ALA A 3 27.96 24.46 2.00
N VAL A 4 27.45 24.23 3.21
CA VAL A 4 27.59 25.15 4.35
C VAL A 4 29.01 25.16 4.90
N LEU A 5 29.70 24.01 4.85
CA LEU A 5 31.13 23.92 5.15
C LEU A 5 31.97 24.69 4.13
N GLU A 6 31.70 24.55 2.83
CA GLU A 6 32.41 25.30 1.78
C GLU A 6 32.20 26.81 1.92
N GLU A 7 30.98 27.26 2.24
CA GLU A 7 30.67 28.67 2.47
C GLU A 7 31.37 29.21 3.73
N ALA A 8 31.39 28.44 4.82
CA ALA A 8 32.12 28.79 6.03
C ALA A 8 33.63 28.81 5.82
N GLU A 9 34.20 27.88 5.04
CA GLU A 9 35.61 27.89 4.65
C GLU A 9 35.95 29.11 3.78
N ALA A 10 35.07 29.50 2.87
CA ALA A 10 35.24 30.70 2.05
C ALA A 10 35.23 31.97 2.89
N VAL A 11 34.32 32.08 3.86
CA VAL A 11 34.28 33.21 4.82
C VAL A 11 35.52 33.21 5.72
N GLN A 12 35.97 32.04 6.18
CA GLN A 12 37.15 31.89 7.04
C GLN A 12 38.46 32.26 6.32
N THR A 13 38.58 31.96 5.03
CA THR A 13 39.80 32.17 4.24
C THR A 13 39.89 33.56 3.60
N ASN A 14 38.78 34.30 3.51
CA ASN A 14 38.74 35.66 3.00
C ASN A 14 39.12 36.69 4.07
N VAL A 15 40.21 37.43 3.83
CA VAL A 15 40.76 38.44 4.75
C VAL A 15 39.89 39.69 4.90
N ASP A 16 38.95 39.91 3.98
CA ASP A 16 38.04 41.06 3.97
C ASP A 16 36.67 40.74 4.62
N SER A 17 36.45 39.51 5.10
CA SER A 17 35.20 39.10 5.74
C SER A 17 34.90 39.93 6.99
N SER A 18 33.65 40.39 7.11
CA SER A 18 33.19 41.12 8.29
C SER A 18 32.82 40.19 9.45
N VAL A 19 32.66 40.75 10.65
CA VAL A 19 32.18 40.01 11.84
C VAL A 19 30.76 39.46 11.63
N ASN A 20 29.94 40.12 10.80
CA ASN A 20 28.60 39.64 10.48
C ASN A 20 28.66 38.42 9.56
N ASP A 21 29.51 38.44 8.53
CA ASP A 21 29.67 37.30 7.61
C ASP A 21 30.12 36.03 8.36
N VAL A 22 31.05 36.18 9.32
CA VAL A 22 31.51 35.07 10.18
C VAL A 22 30.39 34.53 11.08
N ARG A 23 29.54 35.41 11.61
CA ARG A 23 28.42 35.03 12.47
C ARG A 23 27.32 34.32 11.68
N ASP A 24 26.98 34.83 10.50
CA ASP A 24 25.97 34.22 9.64
C ASP A 24 26.43 32.83 9.14
N ALA A 25 27.71 32.68 8.77
CA ALA A 25 28.29 31.39 8.40
C ALA A 25 28.33 30.40 9.59
N TYR A 26 28.59 30.88 10.81
CA TYR A 26 28.54 30.07 12.02
C TYR A 26 27.11 29.62 12.37
N ASP A 27 26.13 30.53 12.29
CA ASP A 27 24.72 30.21 12.53
C ASP A 27 24.19 29.23 11.46
N ALA A 28 24.60 29.38 10.20
CA ALA A 28 24.31 28.43 9.14
C ALA A 28 24.95 27.04 9.39
N LEU A 29 26.22 26.99 9.80
CA LEU A 29 26.91 25.74 10.18
C LEU A 29 26.21 25.05 11.34
N ARG A 30 25.83 25.81 12.37
CA ARG A 30 25.10 25.30 13.53
C ARG A 30 23.76 24.73 13.11
N LYS A 31 22.97 25.48 12.33
CA LYS A 31 21.69 25.00 11.79
C LYS A 31 21.86 23.74 10.93
N ALA A 32 22.93 23.66 10.14
CA ALA A 32 23.23 22.49 9.32
C ALA A 32 23.69 21.28 10.14
N MET A 33 24.39 21.50 11.26
CA MET A 33 24.82 20.46 12.18
C MET A 33 23.66 19.95 13.03
N ASP A 34 22.79 20.85 13.49
CA ASP A 34 21.55 20.52 14.21
C ASP A 34 20.56 19.75 13.33
N ALA A 35 20.69 19.86 12.00
CA ALA A 35 19.89 19.13 11.01
C ALA A 35 20.51 17.80 10.54
N LEU A 36 21.69 17.40 11.04
CA LEU A 36 22.27 16.10 10.70
C LEU A 36 21.55 14.98 11.47
N VAL A 37 20.98 14.04 10.74
CA VAL A 37 20.37 12.82 11.28
C VAL A 37 21.30 11.64 11.00
N THR A 38 21.45 10.71 11.94
CA THR A 38 22.23 9.49 11.72
C THR A 38 21.49 8.54 10.80
N TYR A 39 22.22 7.82 9.95
CA TYR A 39 21.64 6.68 9.25
C TYR A 39 21.26 5.58 10.25
N ALA A 40 20.19 4.88 9.94
CA ALA A 40 19.69 3.76 10.71
C ALA A 40 20.75 2.67 10.77
N THR A 41 20.93 2.13 11.96
CA THR A 41 21.78 0.97 12.20
C THR A 41 21.10 -0.32 11.72
N ASP A 42 21.88 -1.39 11.52
CA ASP A 42 21.33 -2.71 11.20
C ASP A 42 20.36 -3.22 12.29
N GLU A 43 20.58 -2.82 13.55
CA GLU A 43 19.74 -3.19 14.69
C GLU A 43 18.38 -2.47 14.64
N GLU A 44 18.36 -1.17 14.38
CA GLU A 44 17.12 -0.40 14.20
C GLU A 44 16.31 -0.90 13.00
N LYS A 45 16.98 -1.28 11.90
CA LYS A 45 16.30 -1.90 10.75
C LYS A 45 15.74 -3.28 11.07
N ALA A 46 16.47 -4.10 11.83
CA ALA A 46 15.98 -5.41 12.27
C ALA A 46 14.76 -5.29 13.20
N GLU A 47 14.68 -4.23 14.01
CA GLU A 47 13.49 -3.91 14.81
C GLU A 47 12.29 -3.62 13.90
N LEU A 48 12.46 -2.73 12.91
CA LEU A 48 11.39 -2.42 11.94
C LEU A 48 10.95 -3.67 11.16
N GLU A 49 11.87 -4.53 10.72
CA GLU A 49 11.56 -5.82 10.08
C GLU A 49 10.69 -6.72 10.99
N GLY A 50 11.00 -6.76 12.29
CA GLY A 50 10.20 -7.49 13.28
C GLY A 50 8.79 -6.93 13.44
N VAL A 51 8.65 -5.60 13.45
CA VAL A 51 7.34 -4.93 13.48
C VAL A 51 6.57 -5.22 12.20
N ILE A 52 7.18 -5.11 11.02
CA ILE A 52 6.55 -5.46 9.73
C ILE A 52 6.05 -6.91 9.73
N ALA A 53 6.87 -7.86 10.21
CA ALA A 53 6.48 -9.26 10.30
C ALA A 53 5.24 -9.46 11.21
N THR A 54 5.17 -8.69 12.30
CA THR A 54 4.00 -8.67 13.20
C THR A 54 2.77 -8.12 12.47
N MET A 55 2.89 -7.00 11.76
CA MET A 55 1.80 -6.38 11.01
C MET A 55 1.28 -7.31 9.89
N ARG A 56 2.17 -8.00 9.18
CA ARG A 56 1.81 -8.97 8.12
C ARG A 56 1.12 -10.22 8.66
N SER A 57 1.20 -10.51 9.96
CA SER A 57 0.54 -11.67 10.57
C SER A 57 -0.96 -11.49 10.77
N LEU A 58 -1.47 -10.24 10.69
CA LEU A 58 -2.89 -9.93 10.81
C LEU A 58 -3.67 -10.38 9.57
N SER A 59 -4.84 -10.98 9.79
CA SER A 59 -5.72 -11.48 8.72
C SER A 59 -6.78 -10.46 8.32
N SER A 60 -7.02 -10.29 7.02
CA SER A 60 -8.13 -9.45 6.51
C SER A 60 -9.52 -9.98 6.89
N GLU A 61 -9.64 -11.22 7.37
CA GLU A 61 -10.91 -11.78 7.86
C GLU A 61 -11.32 -11.21 9.22
N ASP A 62 -10.36 -10.68 10.00
CA ASP A 62 -10.59 -10.16 11.34
C ASP A 62 -10.89 -8.65 11.36
N TYR A 63 -10.75 -7.98 10.22
CA TYR A 63 -10.92 -6.54 10.08
C TYR A 63 -11.83 -6.23 8.89
N ALA A 64 -12.48 -5.06 8.90
CA ALA A 64 -13.16 -4.55 7.72
C ALA A 64 -12.11 -4.17 6.65
N CYS A 65 -12.27 -4.67 5.43
CA CYS A 65 -11.44 -4.28 4.28
C CYS A 65 -11.86 -2.91 3.74
N ASP A 66 -11.77 -1.88 4.57
CA ASP A 66 -12.12 -0.48 4.30
C ASP A 66 -10.85 0.38 4.10
N ALA A 67 -11.01 1.70 4.03
CA ALA A 67 -9.93 2.66 3.89
C ALA A 67 -8.87 2.51 5.01
N ALA A 68 -9.25 2.21 6.26
CA ALA A 68 -8.30 2.03 7.35
C ALA A 68 -7.42 0.79 7.12
N TRP A 69 -8.01 -0.32 6.67
CA TRP A 69 -7.25 -1.50 6.25
C TRP A 69 -6.31 -1.20 5.09
N MET A 70 -6.77 -0.41 4.12
CA MET A 70 -5.93 -0.01 2.99
C MET A 70 -4.82 0.95 3.41
N THR A 71 -5.02 1.85 4.36
CA THR A 71 -3.96 2.69 4.94
C THR A 71 -2.93 1.82 5.64
N PHE A 72 -3.37 0.88 6.50
CA PHE A 72 -2.48 -0.04 7.20
C PHE A 72 -1.56 -0.82 6.26
N GLN A 73 -2.12 -1.41 5.20
CA GLN A 73 -1.34 -2.13 4.19
C GLN A 73 -0.40 -1.21 3.38
N THR A 74 -0.75 0.07 3.24
CA THR A 74 0.11 1.08 2.58
C THR A 74 1.31 1.43 3.46
N VAL A 75 1.09 1.67 4.77
CA VAL A 75 2.18 1.93 5.72
C VAL A 75 3.14 0.73 5.80
N ILE A 76 2.64 -0.51 5.74
CA ILE A 76 3.49 -1.70 5.65
C ILE A 76 4.39 -1.65 4.40
N ALA A 77 3.84 -1.31 3.24
CA ALA A 77 4.61 -1.24 2.00
C ALA A 77 5.68 -0.14 2.05
N GLU A 78 5.36 1.04 2.60
CA GLU A 78 6.33 2.12 2.82
C GLU A 78 7.43 1.71 3.79
N ALA A 79 7.08 0.98 4.86
CA ALA A 79 8.04 0.44 5.82
C ALA A 79 9.00 -0.58 5.18
N GLU A 80 8.49 -1.47 4.32
CA GLU A 80 9.31 -2.42 3.55
C GLU A 80 10.30 -1.70 2.62
N VAL A 81 9.89 -0.58 2.01
CA VAL A 81 10.78 0.28 1.21
C VAL A 81 11.86 0.93 2.07
N LEU A 82 11.49 1.46 3.25
CA LEU A 82 12.43 2.11 4.17
C LEU A 82 13.50 1.14 4.70
N VAL A 83 13.13 -0.11 5.01
CA VAL A 83 14.08 -1.15 5.41
C VAL A 83 15.15 -1.35 4.32
N ALA A 84 14.73 -1.38 3.05
CA ALA A 84 15.60 -1.58 1.90
C ALA A 84 16.48 -0.35 1.55
N ASP A 85 16.20 0.84 2.11
CA ASP A 85 16.93 2.07 1.81
C ASP A 85 18.22 2.19 2.65
N ASP A 86 19.38 2.11 1.98
CA ASP A 86 20.71 2.30 2.61
C ASP A 86 20.92 3.69 3.22
N GLN A 87 20.07 4.67 2.90
CA GLN A 87 20.09 6.03 3.45
C GLN A 87 18.98 6.32 4.47
N ALA A 88 18.19 5.31 4.85
CA ALA A 88 17.20 5.44 5.90
C ALA A 88 17.85 6.03 7.17
N THR A 89 17.19 6.99 7.80
CA THR A 89 17.67 7.63 9.04
C THR A 89 17.13 6.92 10.27
N SER A 90 17.86 6.93 11.39
CA SER A 90 17.39 6.36 12.66
C SER A 90 16.03 6.95 13.08
N VAL A 91 15.83 8.26 12.86
CA VAL A 91 14.56 8.95 13.15
C VAL A 91 13.45 8.46 12.23
N GLY A 92 13.70 8.35 10.92
CA GLY A 92 12.70 7.85 9.97
C GLY A 92 12.25 6.42 10.26
N VAL A 93 13.17 5.56 10.72
CA VAL A 93 12.84 4.19 11.17
C VAL A 93 11.92 4.23 12.39
N ALA A 94 12.27 5.00 13.42
CA ALA A 94 11.46 5.11 14.63
C ALA A 94 10.07 5.70 14.36
N GLU A 95 9.97 6.74 13.52
CA GLU A 95 8.70 7.34 13.10
C GLU A 95 7.84 6.33 12.34
N THR A 96 8.44 5.53 11.45
CA THR A 96 7.72 4.50 10.69
C THR A 96 7.22 3.37 11.58
N ILE A 97 7.98 2.96 12.60
CA ILE A 97 7.50 2.02 13.63
C ILE A 97 6.26 2.59 14.30
N GLY A 98 6.29 3.85 14.74
CA GLY A 98 5.13 4.52 15.34
C GLY A 98 3.91 4.50 14.40
N ARG A 99 4.09 4.91 13.14
CA ARG A 99 3.03 4.91 12.13
C ARG A 99 2.42 3.53 11.89
N LEU A 100 3.21 2.45 11.93
CA LEU A 100 2.69 1.08 11.80
C LEU A 100 1.75 0.71 12.94
N TRP A 101 2.10 1.07 14.17
CA TRP A 101 1.25 0.84 15.34
C TRP A 101 0.01 1.72 15.33
N ASP A 102 0.12 3.00 14.99
CA ASP A 102 -1.02 3.91 14.84
C ASP A 102 -2.00 3.39 13.78
N ALA A 103 -1.48 2.94 12.62
CA ALA A 103 -2.30 2.39 11.55
C ALA A 103 -2.97 1.06 11.94
N LYS A 104 -2.29 0.20 12.71
CA LYS A 104 -2.91 -1.00 13.30
C LYS A 104 -4.04 -0.61 14.25
N ASP A 105 -3.81 0.39 15.08
CA ASP A 105 -4.77 0.77 16.11
C ASP A 105 -6.00 1.47 15.54
N ALA A 106 -5.88 2.09 14.37
CA ALA A 106 -6.97 2.65 13.57
C ALA A 106 -7.82 1.60 12.83
N LEU A 107 -7.42 0.32 12.79
CA LEU A 107 -8.17 -0.72 12.08
C LEU A 107 -9.55 -0.97 12.71
N ASN A 108 -10.56 -1.11 11.85
CA ASN A 108 -11.90 -1.52 12.25
C ASN A 108 -11.98 -3.05 12.40
N ALA A 109 -11.74 -3.53 13.62
CA ALA A 109 -11.82 -4.95 13.93
C ALA A 109 -13.27 -5.46 13.90
N ASN A 110 -13.47 -6.66 13.35
CA ASN A 110 -14.76 -7.35 13.35
C ASN A 110 -15.19 -7.80 14.75
N VAL A 111 -14.23 -7.88 15.68
CA VAL A 111 -14.43 -8.10 17.11
C VAL A 111 -13.96 -6.86 17.87
N ASP A 112 -14.81 -6.34 18.77
CA ASP A 112 -14.45 -5.19 19.60
C ASP A 112 -13.27 -5.54 20.53
N ARG A 113 -12.19 -4.76 20.41
CA ARG A 113 -10.95 -4.89 21.19
C ARG A 113 -10.68 -3.65 22.06
N THR A 114 -11.64 -2.73 22.17
CA THR A 114 -11.45 -1.43 22.82
C THR A 114 -10.98 -1.59 24.27
N ALA A 115 -11.69 -2.41 25.05
CA ALA A 115 -11.33 -2.68 26.44
C ALA A 115 -9.96 -3.37 26.59
N LEU A 116 -9.57 -4.20 25.61
CA LEU A 116 -8.25 -4.84 25.56
C LEU A 116 -7.14 -3.83 25.33
N LYS A 117 -7.31 -2.93 24.36
CA LYS A 117 -6.35 -1.85 24.09
C LYS A 117 -6.18 -0.93 25.31
N GLU A 118 -7.28 -0.54 25.96
CA GLU A 118 -7.24 0.29 27.17
C GLU A 118 -6.46 -0.36 28.32
N ILE A 119 -6.73 -1.65 28.62
CA ILE A 119 -6.02 -2.33 29.72
C ILE A 119 -4.57 -2.64 29.35
N LEU A 120 -4.26 -2.95 28.08
CA LEU A 120 -2.89 -3.15 27.60
C LEU A 120 -2.06 -1.88 27.76
N ALA A 121 -2.59 -0.72 27.37
CA ALA A 121 -1.90 0.56 27.53
C ALA A 121 -1.56 0.84 29.01
N LYS A 122 -2.49 0.57 29.93
CA LYS A 122 -2.24 0.70 31.39
C LYS A 122 -1.23 -0.31 31.91
N ALA A 123 -1.35 -1.57 31.48
CA ALA A 123 -0.49 -2.65 31.92
C ALA A 123 0.96 -2.47 31.45
N GLN A 124 1.17 -2.05 30.19
CA GLN A 124 2.51 -1.87 29.61
C GLN A 124 3.32 -0.74 30.27
N ARG A 125 2.65 0.22 30.93
CA ARG A 125 3.33 1.25 31.74
C ARG A 125 3.98 0.68 33.00
N ALA A 126 3.57 -0.51 33.45
CA ALA A 126 4.05 -1.11 34.68
C ALA A 126 5.41 -1.81 34.48
N ASP A 127 6.47 -1.26 35.08
CA ASP A 127 7.79 -1.88 35.08
C ASP A 127 7.84 -3.02 36.11
N ALA A 128 8.08 -4.24 35.63
CA ALA A 128 8.24 -5.44 36.45
C ALA A 128 9.28 -5.28 37.56
N GLY A 129 10.35 -4.50 37.34
CA GLY A 129 11.39 -4.20 38.33
C GLY A 129 10.90 -3.37 39.52
N THR A 130 9.75 -2.71 39.39
CA THR A 130 9.13 -1.87 40.44
C THR A 130 8.06 -2.60 41.25
N ILE A 131 7.71 -3.82 40.86
CA ILE A 131 6.59 -4.59 41.41
C ILE A 131 7.10 -5.67 42.37
N VAL A 132 6.38 -5.92 43.47
CA VAL A 132 6.72 -6.97 44.43
C VAL A 132 6.77 -8.33 43.72
N GLU A 133 7.91 -9.03 43.83
CA GLU A 133 8.05 -10.38 43.31
C GLU A 133 7.10 -11.34 44.05
N GLY A 134 6.35 -12.14 43.29
CA GLY A 134 5.35 -13.04 43.87
C GLY A 134 4.46 -13.68 42.83
N GLU A 135 3.43 -14.37 43.31
CA GLU A 135 2.42 -15.01 42.45
C GLU A 135 1.63 -13.96 41.66
N GLU A 136 1.40 -12.78 42.24
CA GLU A 136 0.68 -11.67 41.61
C GLU A 136 1.43 -11.09 40.41
N LEU A 137 2.75 -10.85 40.53
CA LEU A 137 3.58 -10.39 39.41
C LEU A 137 3.64 -11.43 38.30
N GLN A 138 3.79 -12.72 38.63
CA GLN A 138 3.81 -13.78 37.63
C GLN A 138 2.46 -13.92 36.91
N ARG A 139 1.35 -13.80 37.66
CA ARG A 139 0.00 -13.77 37.08
C ARG A 139 -0.17 -12.58 36.15
N PHE A 140 0.29 -11.39 36.55
CA PHE A 140 0.27 -10.19 35.71
C PHE A 140 1.07 -10.34 34.42
N LEU A 141 2.31 -10.80 34.49
CA LEU A 141 3.14 -11.01 33.29
C LEU A 141 2.51 -12.05 32.36
N THR A 142 1.96 -13.14 32.91
CA THR A 142 1.26 -14.15 32.12
C THR A 142 0.00 -13.58 31.46
N ALA A 143 -0.77 -12.78 32.19
CA ALA A 143 -1.97 -12.14 31.67
C ALA A 143 -1.65 -11.08 30.62
N LEU A 144 -0.55 -10.34 30.79
CA LEU A 144 -0.05 -9.35 29.83
C LEU A 144 0.37 -10.04 28.52
N ASP A 145 1.16 -11.11 28.62
CA ASP A 145 1.57 -11.90 27.45
C ASP A 145 0.35 -12.50 26.73
N ALA A 146 -0.63 -13.01 27.48
CA ALA A 146 -1.86 -13.57 26.92
C ALA A 146 -2.73 -12.51 26.23
N ALA A 147 -2.84 -11.32 26.83
CA ALA A 147 -3.56 -10.18 26.27
C ALA A 147 -2.89 -9.66 24.99
N GLN A 148 -1.55 -9.56 24.97
CA GLN A 148 -0.79 -9.18 23.78
C GLN A 148 -0.91 -10.24 22.67
N ALA A 149 -0.85 -11.52 23.02
CA ALA A 149 -1.06 -12.60 22.08
C ALA A 149 -2.47 -12.59 21.50
N ALA A 150 -3.49 -12.33 22.33
CA ALA A 150 -4.88 -12.20 21.88
C ALA A 150 -5.08 -10.99 20.96
N ASP A 151 -4.41 -9.86 21.23
CA ASP A 151 -4.46 -8.66 20.39
C ASP A 151 -3.98 -8.94 18.95
N LEU A 152 -3.00 -9.84 18.80
CA LEU A 152 -2.44 -10.23 17.50
C LEU A 152 -3.05 -11.51 16.92
N LYS A 153 -3.94 -12.18 17.65
CA LYS A 153 -4.47 -13.48 17.25
C LYS A 153 -5.50 -13.33 16.13
N ALA A 154 -5.25 -14.03 15.03
CA ALA A 154 -6.21 -14.18 13.95
C ALA A 154 -7.40 -15.06 14.38
N GLY A 155 -8.62 -14.68 14.00
CA GLY A 155 -9.86 -15.38 14.36
C GLY A 155 -10.19 -15.37 15.86
N VAL A 156 -9.71 -14.37 16.62
CA VAL A 156 -10.04 -14.25 18.05
C VAL A 156 -11.53 -14.03 18.24
N THR A 157 -12.15 -14.64 19.26
CA THR A 157 -13.58 -14.42 19.54
C THR A 157 -13.79 -13.34 20.60
N SER A 158 -14.99 -12.76 20.66
CA SER A 158 -15.35 -11.80 21.73
C SER A 158 -15.19 -12.42 23.11
N GLU A 159 -15.53 -13.70 23.30
CA GLU A 159 -15.33 -14.38 24.59
C GLU A 159 -13.85 -14.54 24.95
N GLU A 160 -12.98 -14.75 23.97
CA GLU A 160 -11.53 -14.79 24.20
C GLU A 160 -10.99 -13.43 24.60
N ILE A 161 -11.45 -12.34 23.96
CA ILE A 161 -11.11 -10.96 24.32
C ILE A 161 -11.60 -10.64 25.72
N ASP A 162 -12.87 -10.87 26.03
CA ASP A 162 -13.45 -10.60 27.35
C ASP A 162 -12.71 -11.36 28.46
N ALA A 163 -12.29 -12.60 28.18
CA ALA A 163 -11.53 -13.41 29.12
C ALA A 163 -10.14 -12.83 29.40
N VAL A 164 -9.38 -12.43 28.38
CA VAL A 164 -8.05 -11.83 28.58
C VAL A 164 -8.13 -10.43 29.18
N VAL A 165 -9.15 -9.64 28.84
CA VAL A 165 -9.42 -8.32 29.44
C VAL A 165 -9.70 -8.48 30.92
N SER A 166 -10.62 -9.39 31.29
CA SER A 166 -10.96 -9.65 32.68
C SER A 166 -9.73 -10.13 33.46
N GLU A 167 -8.97 -11.08 32.91
CA GLU A 167 -7.80 -11.64 33.59
C GLU A 167 -6.67 -10.60 33.75
N LEU A 168 -6.37 -9.82 32.70
CA LEU A 168 -5.36 -8.77 32.79
C LEU A 168 -5.81 -7.64 33.71
N THR A 169 -7.08 -7.25 33.69
CA THR A 169 -7.63 -6.24 34.61
C THR A 169 -7.50 -6.69 36.07
N ASP A 170 -7.89 -7.93 36.36
CA ASP A 170 -7.76 -8.51 37.70
C ASP A 170 -6.30 -8.62 38.14
N ALA A 171 -5.41 -9.07 37.25
CA ALA A 171 -4.00 -9.24 37.56
C ALA A 171 -3.28 -7.89 37.73
N TYR A 172 -3.54 -6.92 36.85
CA TYR A 172 -3.05 -5.54 36.97
C TYR A 172 -3.57 -4.86 38.24
N GLY A 173 -4.82 -5.12 38.61
CA GLY A 173 -5.41 -4.61 39.85
C GLY A 173 -4.91 -5.28 41.13
N ALA A 174 -4.13 -6.36 41.03
CA ALA A 174 -3.59 -7.11 42.17
C ALA A 174 -2.09 -6.88 42.40
N ILE A 175 -1.35 -6.39 41.39
CA ILE A 175 0.08 -6.12 41.53
C ILE A 175 0.33 -4.90 42.42
N ILE A 176 1.36 -5.03 43.25
CA ILE A 176 1.73 -4.07 44.29
C ILE A 176 3.13 -3.52 44.01
N LEU A 177 3.31 -2.22 44.18
CA LEU A 177 4.64 -1.59 44.09
C LEU A 177 5.53 -2.03 45.25
N GLN A 178 6.80 -2.33 44.95
CA GLN A 178 7.84 -2.50 45.98
C GLN A 178 7.96 -1.21 46.79
N ASP A 179 8.17 -1.30 48.11
CA ASP A 179 8.20 -0.11 48.97
C ASP A 179 9.28 0.91 48.54
N ASP A 180 10.47 0.43 48.14
CA ASP A 180 11.54 1.31 47.65
C ASP A 180 11.17 1.97 46.32
N ALA A 181 10.61 1.21 45.38
CA ALA A 181 10.15 1.73 44.09
C ALA A 181 9.00 2.73 44.27
N LYS A 182 7.98 2.38 45.05
CA LYS A 182 6.88 3.26 45.45
C LYS A 182 7.40 4.58 46.02
N ASN A 183 8.31 4.54 46.99
CA ASN A 183 8.83 5.77 47.60
C ASN A 183 9.57 6.66 46.59
N ASN A 184 10.34 6.05 45.67
CA ASN A 184 11.03 6.78 44.61
C ASN A 184 10.06 7.38 43.59
N LEU A 185 9.07 6.59 43.14
CA LEU A 185 8.02 6.98 42.20
C LEU A 185 7.16 8.12 42.78
N MET A 186 6.71 8.00 44.03
CA MET A 186 5.95 9.05 44.73
C MET A 186 6.77 10.33 44.88
N ALA A 187 8.06 10.20 45.24
CA ALA A 187 8.94 11.35 45.35
C ALA A 187 9.15 12.04 43.99
N ASP A 188 9.21 11.27 42.90
CA ASP A 188 9.29 11.81 41.55
C ASP A 188 8.01 12.50 41.11
N ALA A 189 6.87 11.84 41.30
CA ALA A 189 5.55 12.40 41.04
C ALA A 189 5.30 13.68 41.85
N MET A 190 5.68 13.73 43.13
CA MET A 190 5.59 14.94 43.95
C MET A 190 6.49 16.07 43.43
N ARG A 191 7.68 15.76 42.92
CA ARG A 191 8.55 16.78 42.28
C ARG A 191 7.90 17.32 41.00
N ARG A 192 7.34 16.44 40.17
CA ARG A 192 6.59 16.82 38.96
C ARG A 192 5.35 17.64 39.28
N ALA A 193 4.64 17.29 40.35
CA ALA A 193 3.47 18.01 40.84
C ALA A 193 3.80 19.39 41.43
N ASN A 194 5.07 19.67 41.74
CA ASN A 194 5.51 20.98 42.23
C ASN A 194 5.76 21.94 41.05
N ILE A 195 4.66 22.45 40.51
CA ILE A 195 4.60 23.29 39.32
C ILE A 195 4.50 24.78 39.65
N ASP A 196 4.82 25.60 38.65
CA ASP A 196 4.45 27.01 38.64
C ASP A 196 2.94 27.13 38.36
N GLU A 197 2.15 27.27 39.42
CA GLU A 197 0.69 27.38 39.37
C GLU A 197 0.20 28.59 38.55
N THR A 198 1.05 29.57 38.25
CA THR A 198 0.63 30.77 37.49
C THR A 198 0.33 30.51 36.01
N ARG A 199 0.55 29.29 35.52
CA ARG A 199 0.32 28.90 34.11
C ARG A 199 -0.73 27.79 33.97
N PHE A 200 -1.49 27.55 35.02
CA PHE A 200 -2.51 26.51 35.07
C PHE A 200 -3.83 27.13 35.48
N LEU A 201 -4.92 26.63 34.89
CA LEU A 201 -6.26 27.06 35.26
C LEU A 201 -6.58 26.64 36.69
N ALA A 202 -7.54 27.32 37.32
CA ALA A 202 -7.90 27.05 38.72
C ALA A 202 -8.29 25.59 38.98
N GLU A 203 -8.98 24.96 38.03
CA GLU A 203 -9.37 23.55 38.10
C GLU A 203 -8.14 22.62 38.09
N ASP A 204 -7.15 22.90 37.25
CA ASP A 204 -5.92 22.12 37.17
C ASP A 204 -5.05 22.28 38.42
N ILE A 205 -4.99 23.49 39.00
CA ILE A 205 -4.32 23.73 40.29
C ILE A 205 -4.99 22.91 41.39
N GLN A 206 -6.33 22.87 41.43
CA GLN A 206 -7.06 22.07 42.41
C GLN A 206 -6.77 20.57 42.24
N ARG A 207 -6.88 20.05 41.02
CA ARG A 207 -6.53 18.65 40.72
C ARG A 207 -5.08 18.35 41.12
N MET A 208 -4.17 19.31 40.96
CA MET A 208 -2.79 19.14 41.38
C MET A 208 -2.62 19.08 42.90
N ALA A 209 -3.42 19.82 43.66
CA ALA A 209 -3.46 19.69 45.11
C ALA A 209 -3.99 18.31 45.53
N GLU A 210 -5.04 17.80 44.87
CA GLU A 210 -5.60 16.47 45.09
C GLU A 210 -4.56 15.37 44.78
N VAL A 211 -3.82 15.50 43.68
CA VAL A 211 -2.68 14.63 43.34
C VAL A 211 -1.62 14.65 44.45
N ARG A 212 -1.18 15.82 44.90
CA ARG A 212 -0.18 15.94 45.98
C ARG A 212 -0.65 15.26 47.27
N GLU A 213 -1.93 15.40 47.62
CA GLU A 213 -2.53 14.74 48.80
C GLU A 213 -2.60 13.22 48.64
N ALA A 214 -3.04 12.74 47.46
CA ALA A 214 -3.10 11.31 47.16
C ALA A 214 -1.71 10.67 47.21
N LEU A 215 -0.71 11.29 46.58
CA LEU A 215 0.69 10.84 46.62
C LEU A 215 1.23 10.82 48.05
N SER A 216 0.91 11.81 48.88
CA SER A 216 1.35 11.85 50.28
C SER A 216 0.73 10.73 51.12
N THR A 217 -0.55 10.44 50.88
CA THR A 217 -1.25 9.33 51.53
C THR A 217 -0.64 8.00 51.12
N MET A 218 -0.49 7.76 49.81
CA MET A 218 0.09 6.53 49.27
C MET A 218 1.53 6.30 49.71
N GLN A 219 2.34 7.36 49.88
CA GLN A 219 3.71 7.24 50.38
C GLN A 219 3.76 6.59 51.78
N SER A 220 2.77 6.88 52.63
CA SER A 220 2.66 6.31 53.98
C SER A 220 2.01 4.91 54.03
N GLN A 221 1.40 4.48 52.94
CA GLN A 221 0.67 3.23 52.83
C GLN A 221 1.60 2.07 52.42
N SER A 222 1.46 0.92 53.08
CA SER A 222 2.08 -0.33 52.64
C SER A 222 1.20 -1.02 51.60
N GLY A 223 1.79 -1.64 50.59
CA GLY A 223 1.03 -2.43 49.62
C GLY A 223 0.21 -1.58 48.64
N VAL A 224 0.77 -0.46 48.16
CA VAL A 224 0.11 0.38 47.15
C VAL A 224 -0.01 -0.39 45.84
N LEU A 225 -1.23 -0.46 45.31
CA LEU A 225 -1.49 -1.11 44.04
C LEU A 225 -0.91 -0.28 42.91
N VAL A 226 -0.38 -0.95 41.89
CA VAL A 226 0.15 -0.29 40.69
C VAL A 226 -0.93 0.53 39.99
N LYS A 227 -2.16 -0.01 39.90
CA LYS A 227 -3.30 0.71 39.31
C LYS A 227 -3.58 2.04 40.03
N ASP A 228 -3.57 2.05 41.36
CA ASP A 228 -3.96 3.23 42.15
C ASP A 228 -2.91 4.33 41.95
N TYR A 229 -1.63 3.94 41.89
CA TYR A 229 -0.55 4.86 41.55
C TYR A 229 -0.73 5.44 40.15
N PHE A 230 -0.93 4.60 39.13
CA PHE A 230 -1.04 5.09 37.75
C PHE A 230 -2.30 5.92 37.51
N GLU A 231 -3.42 5.68 38.19
CA GLU A 231 -4.59 6.56 38.16
C GLU A 231 -4.24 7.99 38.62
N ILE A 232 -3.44 8.12 39.69
CA ILE A 232 -2.97 9.42 40.16
C ILE A 232 -1.94 10.04 39.18
N ILE A 233 -1.10 9.22 38.57
CA ILE A 233 -0.14 9.69 37.57
C ILE A 233 -0.82 10.16 36.29
N GLU A 234 -1.90 9.52 35.85
CA GLU A 234 -2.71 9.96 34.71
C GLU A 234 -3.32 11.35 34.98
N ILE A 235 -3.86 11.57 36.19
CA ILE A 235 -4.35 12.90 36.58
C ILE A 235 -3.20 13.92 36.58
N LEU A 236 -2.03 13.54 37.11
CA LEU A 236 -0.85 14.40 37.11
C LEU A 236 -0.44 14.78 35.69
N GLU A 237 -0.34 13.81 34.79
CA GLU A 237 0.06 14.01 33.39
C GLU A 237 -0.92 14.92 32.65
N ASN A 238 -2.21 14.64 32.76
CA ASN A 238 -3.25 15.47 32.16
C ASN A 238 -3.19 16.92 32.64
N VAL A 239 -2.97 17.15 33.94
CA VAL A 239 -2.79 18.51 34.47
C VAL A 239 -1.52 19.15 33.92
N LEU A 240 -0.40 18.42 33.86
CA LEU A 240 0.87 18.94 33.35
C LEU A 240 0.79 19.33 31.86
N GLU A 241 0.00 18.59 31.08
CA GLU A 241 -0.30 18.90 29.68
C GLU A 241 -1.16 20.16 29.52
N ASN A 242 -1.96 20.51 30.54
CA ASN A 242 -2.77 21.73 30.57
C ASN A 242 -1.99 23.01 30.89
N LYS A 243 -0.66 22.99 30.73
CA LYS A 243 0.18 24.16 30.95
C LYS A 243 0.06 25.15 29.80
N LEU A 244 -0.50 26.32 30.08
CA LEU A 244 -0.60 27.41 29.11
C LEU A 244 0.76 27.98 28.72
N SER A 245 0.89 28.44 27.47
CA SER A 245 2.04 29.18 26.95
C SER A 245 2.27 30.53 27.65
N SER A 246 1.20 31.13 28.18
CA SER A 246 1.20 32.40 28.92
C SER A 246 0.67 32.22 30.36
N SER A 247 0.90 33.21 31.23
CA SER A 247 0.40 33.17 32.61
C SER A 247 -1.10 33.41 32.66
N VAL A 248 -1.78 32.65 33.53
CA VAL A 248 -3.19 32.83 33.88
C VAL A 248 -3.38 34.19 34.54
N LEU A 249 -4.39 34.93 34.07
CA LEU A 249 -4.72 36.23 34.64
C LEU A 249 -5.46 36.03 35.95
N LYS A 250 -5.12 36.85 36.94
CA LYS A 250 -5.83 36.86 38.21
C LYS A 250 -7.09 37.72 38.11
N ASP A 251 -8.05 37.46 38.99
CA ASP A 251 -9.29 38.23 39.17
C ASP A 251 -9.08 39.73 39.46
N SER A 252 -7.84 40.13 39.75
CA SER A 252 -7.48 41.51 40.02
C SER A 252 -6.09 41.83 39.46
N ALA A 253 -5.97 43.00 38.83
CA ALA A 253 -4.71 43.51 38.29
C ALA A 253 -4.29 44.78 39.04
N GLU A 254 -3.00 44.90 39.36
CA GLU A 254 -2.47 46.10 40.00
C GLU A 254 -2.68 47.31 39.08
N ILE A 255 -3.29 48.36 39.60
CA ILE A 255 -3.35 49.64 38.90
C ILE A 255 -2.02 50.35 39.13
N SER A 256 -1.35 50.73 38.05
CA SER A 256 -0.11 51.51 38.14
C SER A 256 -0.35 52.82 38.91
N SER A 257 0.44 53.04 39.96
CA SER A 257 0.40 54.25 40.78
C SER A 257 1.10 55.45 40.13
N GLU A 258 1.73 55.30 38.95
CA GLU A 258 2.50 56.35 38.28
C GLU A 258 1.67 57.61 37.98
N ASP A 259 0.38 57.44 37.68
CA ASP A 259 -0.55 58.52 37.36
C ASP A 259 -1.43 58.93 38.57
N PHE A 260 -1.19 58.36 39.75
CA PHE A 260 -1.99 58.66 40.94
C PHE A 260 -1.59 60.02 41.53
N SER A 261 -2.58 60.68 42.14
CA SER A 261 -2.31 61.75 43.10
C SER A 261 -2.82 61.35 44.47
N TYR A 262 -2.04 61.63 45.50
CA TYR A 262 -2.32 61.17 46.86
C TYR A 262 -2.01 62.26 47.89
N SER A 263 -2.69 62.19 49.03
CA SER A 263 -2.47 63.08 50.16
C SER A 263 -2.77 62.37 51.47
N ALA A 264 -2.05 62.73 52.53
CA ALA A 264 -2.40 62.31 53.88
C ALA A 264 -2.76 63.52 54.75
N ASN A 265 -3.67 63.35 55.69
CA ASN A 265 -4.02 64.40 56.66
C ASN A 265 -2.95 64.62 57.74
N SER A 266 -1.94 63.74 57.80
CA SER A 266 -0.81 63.79 58.72
C SER A 266 0.38 63.06 58.13
N GLU A 267 1.56 63.69 58.17
CA GLU A 267 2.81 63.15 57.63
C GLU A 267 3.97 63.57 58.52
N GLU A 268 4.94 62.67 58.69
CA GLU A 268 6.19 62.98 59.34
C GLU A 268 7.18 63.53 58.31
N ARG A 269 7.53 64.81 58.48
CA ARG A 269 8.47 65.56 57.62
C ARG A 269 9.63 66.20 58.40
N ASP A 270 9.56 66.23 59.73
CA ASP A 270 10.42 67.07 60.57
C ASP A 270 11.64 66.31 61.10
N GLN A 271 11.44 65.07 61.52
CA GLN A 271 12.46 64.18 62.11
C GLN A 271 12.95 63.13 61.11
N ALA A 272 12.08 62.72 60.20
CA ALA A 272 12.37 61.84 59.08
C ALA A 272 11.53 62.31 57.88
N ASP A 273 12.00 62.09 56.67
CA ASP A 273 11.25 62.40 55.45
C ASP A 273 10.41 61.18 55.06
N ASN A 274 9.35 60.93 55.84
CA ASN A 274 8.45 59.78 55.69
C ASN A 274 7.09 60.25 55.15
N GLY A 275 7.16 60.97 54.03
CA GLY A 275 6.02 61.50 53.31
C GLY A 275 5.12 60.43 52.72
N ILE A 276 3.94 60.84 52.27
CA ILE A 276 2.97 59.91 51.68
C ILE A 276 3.48 59.25 50.40
N GLU A 277 4.38 59.90 49.65
CA GLU A 277 4.99 59.35 48.44
C GLU A 277 5.77 58.04 48.69
N MET A 278 6.26 57.85 49.92
CA MET A 278 6.98 56.64 50.34
C MET A 278 6.05 55.43 50.50
N ALA A 279 4.73 55.60 50.37
CA ALA A 279 3.77 54.49 50.36
C ALA A 279 3.39 54.05 48.93
N PHE A 280 3.98 54.68 47.89
CA PHE A 280 3.69 54.42 46.49
C PHE A 280 4.97 54.31 45.64
N ASP A 281 6.14 54.23 46.27
CA ASP A 281 7.45 54.21 45.61
C ASP A 281 7.92 52.80 45.21
N LYS A 282 7.10 51.78 45.49
CA LYS A 282 7.36 50.36 45.23
C LYS A 282 8.59 49.84 45.99
N GLN A 283 8.92 50.44 47.13
CA GLN A 283 10.00 50.05 48.01
C GLN A 283 9.47 49.74 49.40
N GLY A 284 9.27 48.45 49.68
CA GLY A 284 8.84 47.97 51.00
C GLY A 284 9.77 48.26 52.19
N SER A 285 10.89 48.96 51.99
CA SER A 285 11.85 49.42 53.01
C SER A 285 11.66 50.88 53.42
N THR A 286 11.05 51.71 52.58
CA THR A 286 10.59 53.08 52.88
C THR A 286 9.14 53.02 53.39
N PHE A 287 8.65 54.10 53.99
CA PHE A 287 7.28 54.16 54.47
C PHE A 287 6.81 55.58 54.73
N TRP A 288 5.53 55.81 54.47
CA TRP A 288 4.79 56.91 55.06
C TRP A 288 4.60 56.68 56.56
N HIS A 289 4.68 57.75 57.36
CA HIS A 289 4.30 57.72 58.78
C HIS A 289 3.55 58.99 59.14
N SER A 290 2.49 58.90 59.95
CA SER A 290 1.81 60.06 60.52
C SER A 290 2.76 60.87 61.42
N ALA A 291 2.58 62.19 61.55
CA ALA A 291 3.50 63.03 62.34
C ALA A 291 3.74 62.50 63.76
N TRP A 292 4.99 62.50 64.23
CA TRP A 292 5.36 62.07 65.58
C TRP A 292 4.78 62.97 66.66
N ASN A 293 4.57 64.25 66.35
CA ASN A 293 4.07 65.27 67.27
C ASN A 293 2.82 65.95 66.71
N GLY A 294 1.87 66.28 67.58
CA GLY A 294 0.67 67.06 67.19
C GLY A 294 -0.42 66.25 66.51
N PHE A 295 -0.20 64.96 66.24
CA PHE A 295 -1.20 64.04 65.73
C PHE A 295 -1.24 62.76 66.56
N THR A 296 -2.43 62.26 66.87
CA THR A 296 -2.62 61.00 67.60
C THR A 296 -3.78 60.26 66.98
N VAL A 297 -3.49 59.09 66.40
CA VAL A 297 -4.47 58.27 65.72
C VAL A 297 -5.45 57.67 66.73
N SER A 298 -6.74 57.91 66.50
CA SER A 298 -7.85 57.33 67.27
C SER A 298 -9.12 57.31 66.42
N ALA A 299 -10.16 56.58 66.85
CA ALA A 299 -11.44 56.56 66.13
C ALA A 299 -12.08 57.95 65.95
N SER A 300 -11.81 58.91 66.85
CA SER A 300 -12.28 60.30 66.74
C SER A 300 -11.32 61.24 66.01
N ASN A 301 -10.10 60.77 65.71
CA ASN A 301 -9.08 61.52 64.98
C ASN A 301 -8.23 60.53 64.14
N PRO A 302 -8.81 59.94 63.09
CA PRO A 302 -8.13 58.93 62.31
C PRO A 302 -7.09 59.54 61.38
N ALA A 303 -6.03 58.79 61.08
CA ALA A 303 -5.16 59.15 59.94
C ALA A 303 -5.86 58.77 58.65
N GLN A 304 -5.83 59.65 57.66
CA GLN A 304 -6.52 59.46 56.39
C GLN A 304 -5.53 59.65 55.25
N VAL A 305 -5.46 58.68 54.36
CA VAL A 305 -4.81 58.77 53.05
C VAL A 305 -5.89 58.80 51.99
N THR A 306 -5.90 59.83 51.15
CA THR A 306 -6.78 59.92 49.98
C THR A 306 -5.96 59.68 48.72
N ILE A 307 -6.44 58.77 47.87
CA ILE A 307 -5.85 58.39 46.58
C ILE A 307 -6.85 58.81 45.49
N ASP A 308 -6.42 59.62 44.53
CA ASP A 308 -7.12 59.88 43.27
C ASP A 308 -6.37 59.14 42.15
N MET A 309 -7.03 58.13 41.57
CA MET A 309 -6.47 57.28 40.52
C MET A 309 -6.49 57.96 39.13
N GLY A 310 -6.91 59.22 39.02
CA GLY A 310 -6.93 60.02 37.80
C GLY A 310 -8.14 59.76 36.90
N ARG A 311 -8.69 58.55 36.92
CA ARG A 311 -9.93 58.14 36.22
C ARG A 311 -10.72 57.12 37.05
N THR A 312 -11.94 56.82 36.61
CA THR A 312 -12.75 55.76 37.22
C THR A 312 -12.24 54.39 36.79
N TYR A 313 -12.07 53.49 37.75
CA TYR A 313 -11.78 52.07 37.59
C TYR A 313 -12.87 51.27 38.29
N THR A 314 -13.17 50.06 37.83
CA THR A 314 -13.89 49.07 38.64
C THR A 314 -12.88 48.35 39.51
N ILE A 315 -12.88 48.62 40.82
CA ILE A 315 -11.90 48.05 41.77
C ILE A 315 -12.55 47.00 42.67
N ASN A 316 -11.79 46.00 43.09
CA ASN A 316 -12.27 44.92 43.98
C ASN A 316 -11.25 44.47 45.03
N GLN A 317 -10.04 45.06 45.03
CA GLN A 317 -9.01 44.70 46.00
C GLN A 317 -8.10 45.88 46.33
N PHE A 318 -7.63 45.90 47.58
CA PHE A 318 -6.67 46.86 48.12
C PHE A 318 -5.56 46.09 48.84
N ALA A 319 -4.33 46.57 48.79
CA ALA A 319 -3.24 45.98 49.54
C ALA A 319 -2.50 47.01 50.39
N TYR A 320 -2.02 46.54 51.53
CA TYR A 320 -1.27 47.29 52.51
C TYR A 320 -0.01 46.52 52.90
N GLN A 321 1.13 47.19 52.87
CA GLN A 321 2.34 46.71 53.51
C GLN A 321 2.67 47.58 54.71
N ARG A 322 2.90 46.96 55.87
CA ARG A 322 3.36 47.69 57.06
C ARG A 322 4.80 48.16 56.91
N ARG A 323 5.18 49.19 57.69
CA ARG A 323 6.58 49.60 57.80
C ARG A 323 7.51 48.45 58.25
N PRO A 324 8.79 48.47 57.86
CA PRO A 324 9.78 47.51 58.33
C PRO A 324 9.85 47.41 59.87
N GLY A 325 9.85 46.19 60.38
CA GLY A 325 9.97 45.89 61.81
C GLY A 325 8.70 46.10 62.66
N GLY A 326 7.55 46.45 62.05
CA GLY A 326 6.23 46.34 62.71
C GLY A 326 6.01 47.24 63.92
N GLY A 327 6.79 48.33 64.01
CA GLY A 327 6.73 49.30 65.12
C GLY A 327 5.52 50.24 65.08
N ASN A 328 5.69 51.41 65.71
CA ASN A 328 4.69 52.49 65.73
C ASN A 328 4.15 52.78 64.33
N GLY A 329 2.84 52.91 64.21
CA GLY A 329 2.17 53.18 62.94
C GLY A 329 1.59 51.95 62.25
N SER A 330 2.01 50.73 62.62
CA SER A 330 1.39 49.52 62.07
C SER A 330 -0.11 49.51 62.33
N VAL A 331 -0.91 49.29 61.29
CA VAL A 331 -2.37 49.44 61.33
C VAL A 331 -3.02 48.30 62.12
N ASN A 332 -3.88 48.64 63.09
CA ASN A 332 -4.70 47.67 63.84
C ASN A 332 -6.15 47.68 63.38
N LEU A 333 -6.73 48.86 63.16
CA LEU A 333 -8.09 49.04 62.63
C LEU A 333 -8.08 50.08 61.53
N TYR A 334 -8.76 49.77 60.43
CA TYR A 334 -8.93 50.68 59.31
C TYR A 334 -10.34 50.60 58.72
N ASN A 335 -10.69 51.63 57.97
CA ASN A 335 -11.84 51.67 57.08
C ASN A 335 -11.35 51.96 55.65
N LEU A 336 -12.07 51.47 54.66
CA LEU A 336 -11.91 51.86 53.27
C LEU A 336 -13.19 52.50 52.76
N TYR A 337 -13.03 53.63 52.06
CA TYR A 337 -14.12 54.33 51.42
C TYR A 337 -13.79 54.61 49.96
N VAL A 338 -14.83 54.72 49.14
CA VAL A 338 -14.71 55.03 47.72
C VAL A 338 -15.69 56.10 47.28
N LYS A 339 -15.36 56.76 46.17
CA LYS A 339 -16.30 57.58 45.39
C LYS A 339 -15.81 57.76 43.94
N GLN A 340 -16.71 58.13 43.04
CA GLN A 340 -16.39 58.31 41.61
C GLN A 340 -16.00 59.75 41.28
N ASN A 341 -16.67 60.74 41.89
CA ASN A 341 -16.39 62.15 41.63
C ASN A 341 -15.93 62.86 42.91
N GLU A 342 -15.13 63.92 42.77
CA GLU A 342 -14.56 64.66 43.90
C GLU A 342 -15.64 65.18 44.88
N GLY A 343 -16.80 65.60 44.35
CA GLY A 343 -17.92 66.12 45.14
C GLY A 343 -18.87 65.08 45.73
N ASP A 344 -18.68 63.80 45.44
CA ASP A 344 -19.55 62.73 45.94
C ASP A 344 -19.28 62.45 47.44
N GLU A 345 -20.31 61.93 48.12
CA GLU A 345 -20.18 61.42 49.49
C GLU A 345 -19.36 60.12 49.51
N TRP A 346 -18.55 59.95 50.56
CA TRP A 346 -17.75 58.74 50.75
C TRP A 346 -18.63 57.53 51.05
N THR A 347 -18.49 56.47 50.25
CA THR A 347 -19.19 55.20 50.47
C THR A 347 -18.25 54.21 51.15
N PRO A 348 -18.58 53.67 52.34
CA PRO A 348 -17.75 52.66 53.00
C PRO A 348 -17.82 51.34 52.24
N ILE A 349 -16.66 50.73 51.98
CA ILE A 349 -16.54 49.37 51.42
C ILE A 349 -15.96 48.38 52.44
N ILE A 350 -15.18 48.86 53.41
CA ILE A 350 -14.70 48.09 54.57
C ILE A 350 -14.83 48.95 55.81
N THR A 351 -15.37 48.37 56.88
CA THR A 351 -15.49 49.01 58.20
C THR A 351 -14.85 48.15 59.27
N ASP A 352 -14.03 48.75 60.13
CA ASP A 352 -13.28 48.10 61.22
C ASP A 352 -12.44 46.89 60.75
N GLY A 353 -11.86 46.99 59.54
CA GLY A 353 -10.93 46.00 59.00
C GLY A 353 -9.64 45.92 59.80
N THR A 354 -8.96 44.77 59.73
CA THR A 354 -7.70 44.51 60.44
C THR A 354 -6.64 43.97 59.48
N PHE A 355 -5.36 44.29 59.73
CA PHE A 355 -4.23 43.61 59.11
C PHE A 355 -3.46 42.79 60.14
N GLU A 356 -2.90 41.67 59.72
CA GLU A 356 -2.00 40.87 60.54
C GLU A 356 -0.65 41.58 60.73
N ASN A 357 0.05 41.28 61.82
CA ASN A 357 1.36 41.87 62.08
C ASN A 357 2.49 41.07 61.41
N VAL A 358 2.43 40.96 60.08
CA VAL A 358 3.39 40.21 59.25
C VAL A 358 4.09 41.14 58.25
N ASP A 359 5.31 40.80 57.83
CA ASP A 359 6.01 41.51 56.76
C ASP A 359 5.39 41.18 55.39
N GLY A 360 5.60 42.04 54.39
CA GLY A 360 5.06 41.88 53.04
C GLY A 360 3.65 42.48 52.85
N LEU A 361 3.18 42.45 51.60
CA LEU A 361 1.86 42.93 51.21
C LEU A 361 0.77 42.02 51.78
N GLN A 362 -0.27 42.66 52.32
CA GLN A 362 -1.51 42.02 52.74
C GLN A 362 -2.65 42.56 51.90
N TYR A 363 -3.43 41.64 51.34
CA TYR A 363 -4.51 41.95 50.41
C TYR A 363 -5.86 41.87 51.11
N VAL A 364 -6.76 42.77 50.75
CA VAL A 364 -8.16 42.73 51.15
C VAL A 364 -9.05 42.87 49.92
N SER A 365 -9.94 41.89 49.74
CA SER A 365 -10.91 41.87 48.64
C SER A 365 -12.28 42.33 49.11
N PHE A 366 -13.06 42.90 48.21
CA PHE A 366 -14.42 43.41 48.44
C PHE A 366 -15.24 43.33 47.15
N ASP A 367 -16.56 43.54 47.27
CA ASP A 367 -17.45 43.57 46.10
C ASP A 367 -17.01 44.66 45.12
N ALA A 368 -16.98 44.31 43.83
CA ALA A 368 -16.51 45.20 42.78
C ALA A 368 -17.29 46.53 42.76
N VAL A 369 -16.57 47.64 42.71
CA VAL A 369 -17.16 48.98 42.77
C VAL A 369 -16.42 49.94 41.84
N ASP A 370 -17.18 50.74 41.12
CA ASP A 370 -16.63 51.82 40.31
C ASP A 370 -16.17 52.97 41.20
N ALA A 371 -14.88 53.27 41.15
CA ALA A 371 -14.25 54.30 41.96
C ALA A 371 -13.14 55.02 41.20
N ARG A 372 -12.99 56.31 41.48
CA ARG A 372 -11.79 57.08 41.13
C ARG A 372 -10.98 57.44 42.38
N TYR A 373 -11.69 57.67 43.49
CA TYR A 373 -11.10 58.04 44.76
C TYR A 373 -11.22 56.90 45.76
N VAL A 374 -10.12 56.59 46.45
CA VAL A 374 -10.06 55.65 47.57
C VAL A 374 -9.56 56.40 48.80
N MET A 375 -10.22 56.24 49.94
CA MET A 375 -9.74 56.74 51.23
C MET A 375 -9.41 55.57 52.15
N PHE A 376 -8.14 55.49 52.53
CA PHE A 376 -7.65 54.58 53.56
C PHE A 376 -7.60 55.33 54.90
N GLU A 377 -8.49 54.93 55.81
CA GLU A 377 -8.64 55.57 57.10
C GLU A 377 -8.17 54.64 58.23
N VAL A 378 -7.11 55.02 58.93
CA VAL A 378 -6.60 54.27 60.09
C VAL A 378 -7.20 54.84 61.36
N THR A 379 -8.07 54.07 62.02
CA THR A 379 -8.74 54.47 63.27
C THR A 379 -7.98 54.00 64.51
N LYS A 380 -7.10 53.01 64.35
CA LYS A 380 -6.20 52.53 65.41
C LYS A 380 -4.92 51.96 64.81
N GLY A 381 -3.77 52.41 65.28
CA GLY A 381 -2.47 51.81 64.95
C GLY A 381 -1.56 51.68 66.16
N VAL A 382 -0.48 50.92 66.02
CA VAL A 382 0.51 50.70 67.08
C VAL A 382 1.08 52.03 67.55
N GLY A 383 1.08 52.26 68.86
CA GLY A 383 1.56 53.51 69.46
C GLY A 383 0.67 54.73 69.19
N ASN A 384 -0.56 54.55 68.68
CA ASN A 384 -1.46 55.62 68.23
C ASN A 384 -0.90 56.45 67.06
N PHE A 385 -0.15 55.80 66.16
CA PHE A 385 0.30 56.35 64.88
C PHE A 385 -0.29 55.55 63.71
N ALA A 386 -0.10 56.02 62.50
CA ALA A 386 -0.36 55.28 61.27
C ALA A 386 0.89 55.30 60.37
N SER A 387 1.12 54.24 59.62
CA SER A 387 2.22 54.13 58.67
C SER A 387 1.88 53.10 57.60
N ALA A 388 2.42 53.26 56.41
CA ALA A 388 2.34 52.27 55.33
C ALA A 388 3.64 52.31 54.52
N ALA A 389 4.24 51.15 54.29
CA ALA A 389 5.33 51.01 53.34
C ALA A 389 4.82 50.97 51.90
N GLU A 390 3.68 50.30 51.67
CA GLU A 390 3.03 50.29 50.36
C GLU A 390 1.51 50.34 50.54
N LEU A 391 0.84 51.09 49.67
CA LEU A 391 -0.61 51.06 49.47
C LEU A 391 -0.87 50.82 47.97
N VAL A 392 -1.62 49.77 47.67
CA VAL A 392 -1.85 49.36 46.27
C VAL A 392 -3.34 49.16 46.03
N VAL A 393 -3.84 49.63 44.90
CA VAL A 393 -5.23 49.45 44.47
C VAL A 393 -5.25 48.55 43.24
N TYR A 394 -6.20 47.61 43.21
CA TYR A 394 -6.33 46.66 42.10
C TYR A 394 -7.65 46.86 41.37
N GLU A 395 -7.59 46.87 40.04
CA GLU A 395 -8.76 46.82 39.18
C GLU A 395 -9.27 45.39 39.09
N LYS A 396 -10.58 45.23 39.01
CA LYS A 396 -11.21 43.94 38.72
C LYS A 396 -10.90 43.57 37.28
N SER A 397 -10.30 42.40 37.09
CA SER A 397 -10.14 41.80 35.78
C SER A 397 -11.47 41.21 35.30
N ALA A 398 -11.69 41.16 33.98
CA ALA A 398 -12.65 40.24 33.40
C ALA A 398 -12.28 38.79 33.73
N ASP A 399 -13.27 37.90 33.71
CA ASP A 399 -13.06 36.47 33.84
C ASP A 399 -12.60 35.91 32.49
N PHE A 400 -11.30 35.64 32.40
CA PHE A 400 -10.65 35.08 31.20
C PHE A 400 -10.61 33.55 31.21
N THR A 401 -11.18 32.88 32.22
CA THR A 401 -11.03 31.43 32.41
C THR A 401 -11.45 30.65 31.16
N VAL A 402 -12.60 31.00 30.57
CA VAL A 402 -13.12 30.31 29.38
C VAL A 402 -12.26 30.59 28.14
N LEU A 403 -11.78 31.83 27.96
CA LEU A 403 -10.88 32.18 26.86
C LEU A 403 -9.55 31.43 26.98
N GLN A 404 -8.96 31.40 28.18
CA GLN A 404 -7.70 30.71 28.42
C GLN A 404 -7.85 29.19 28.25
N ALA A 405 -8.98 28.61 28.63
CA ALA A 405 -9.28 27.21 28.30
C ALA A 405 -9.38 26.98 26.78
N ALA A 406 -10.04 27.86 26.03
CA ALA A 406 -10.11 27.77 24.57
C ALA A 406 -8.73 27.91 23.91
N MET A 407 -7.89 28.81 24.41
CA MET A 407 -6.51 28.97 23.97
C MET A 407 -5.67 27.72 24.25
N LEU A 408 -5.82 27.11 25.44
CA LEU A 408 -5.12 25.88 25.78
C LEU A 408 -5.46 24.75 24.79
N GLU A 409 -6.74 24.57 24.45
CA GLU A 409 -7.15 23.58 23.45
C GLU A 409 -6.53 23.87 22.08
N ALA A 410 -6.43 25.14 21.67
CA ALA A 410 -5.74 25.53 20.44
C ALA A 410 -4.21 25.31 20.48
N GLU A 411 -3.58 25.42 21.65
CA GLU A 411 -2.15 25.16 21.86
C GLU A 411 -1.80 23.66 21.72
N LYS A 412 -2.70 22.76 22.14
CA LYS A 412 -2.51 21.30 22.07
C LYS A 412 -2.54 20.73 20.67
N LEU A 413 -3.07 21.48 19.69
CA LEU A 413 -3.20 21.00 18.32
C LEU A 413 -1.85 20.99 17.58
N THR A 414 -1.56 19.87 16.93
CA THR A 414 -0.57 19.77 15.84
C THR A 414 -1.17 20.39 14.58
N LYS A 415 -0.92 21.68 14.36
CA LYS A 415 -1.60 22.50 13.35
C LYS A 415 -1.29 22.05 11.92
N GLU A 416 -0.13 21.43 11.70
CA GLU A 416 0.35 20.93 10.41
C GLU A 416 -0.55 19.85 9.81
N ASN A 417 -1.32 19.16 10.66
CA ASN A 417 -2.26 18.09 10.30
C ASN A 417 -3.61 18.62 9.80
N TYR A 418 -3.85 19.93 9.85
CA TYR A 418 -5.11 20.55 9.47
C TYR A 418 -4.96 21.42 8.22
N MET A 419 -6.09 21.67 7.57
CA MET A 419 -6.18 22.54 6.39
C MET A 419 -5.72 23.96 6.73
N SER A 420 -4.86 24.52 5.89
CA SER A 420 -4.19 25.81 6.14
C SER A 420 -5.15 26.99 6.35
N GLU A 421 -6.28 27.02 5.63
CA GLU A 421 -7.29 28.08 5.76
C GLU A 421 -7.92 28.10 7.17
N GLY A 422 -8.26 26.92 7.72
CA GLY A 422 -8.84 26.81 9.07
C GLY A 422 -7.82 27.19 10.16
N VAL A 423 -6.58 26.72 10.02
CA VAL A 423 -5.49 27.06 10.94
C VAL A 423 -5.25 28.57 10.98
N LYS A 424 -5.25 29.23 9.83
CA LYS A 424 -5.07 30.69 9.75
C LYS A 424 -6.17 31.47 10.47
N VAL A 425 -7.42 31.01 10.41
CA VAL A 425 -8.52 31.62 11.17
C VAL A 425 -8.26 31.48 12.67
N LEU A 426 -7.90 30.29 13.12
CA LEU A 426 -7.58 30.02 14.52
C LEU A 426 -6.39 30.86 15.01
N GLU A 427 -5.32 30.96 14.23
CA GLU A 427 -4.13 31.75 14.58
C GLU A 427 -4.45 33.24 14.75
N ASN A 428 -5.31 33.81 13.89
CA ASN A 428 -5.72 35.20 14.02
C ASN A 428 -6.52 35.45 15.30
N LEU A 429 -7.47 34.56 15.62
CA LEU A 429 -8.25 34.64 16.86
C LEU A 429 -7.38 34.45 18.09
N TYR A 430 -6.39 33.56 18.02
CA TYR A 430 -5.43 33.35 19.09
C TYR A 430 -4.58 34.62 19.35
N GLN A 431 -4.12 35.30 18.29
CA GLN A 431 -3.39 36.57 18.41
C GLN A 431 -4.27 37.70 18.99
N GLU A 432 -5.56 37.71 18.64
CA GLU A 432 -6.54 38.61 19.26
C GLU A 432 -6.70 38.31 20.75
N ALA A 433 -6.77 37.03 21.13
CA ALA A 433 -6.86 36.60 22.52
C ALA A 433 -5.62 37.00 23.33
N GLU A 434 -4.41 36.80 22.80
CA GLU A 434 -3.17 37.27 23.41
C GLU A 434 -3.13 38.78 23.61
N SER A 435 -3.73 39.54 22.70
CA SER A 435 -3.83 41.00 22.80
C SER A 435 -4.84 41.41 23.88
N MET A 436 -5.98 40.71 23.95
CA MET A 436 -7.04 40.96 24.93
C MET A 436 -6.59 40.66 26.37
N LEU A 437 -5.80 39.59 26.57
CA LEU A 437 -5.22 39.25 27.87
C LEU A 437 -4.31 40.36 28.45
N LYS A 438 -3.81 41.29 27.62
CA LYS A 438 -3.00 42.43 28.08
C LYS A 438 -3.84 43.59 28.61
N VAL A 439 -5.18 43.49 28.52
CA VAL A 439 -6.13 44.53 28.94
C VAL A 439 -7.12 43.91 29.93
N PRO A 440 -6.78 43.85 31.24
CA PRO A 440 -7.61 43.19 32.25
C PRO A 440 -9.01 43.78 32.39
N SER A 441 -9.16 45.08 32.08
CA SER A 441 -10.42 45.82 32.09
C SER A 441 -11.29 45.67 30.83
N THR A 442 -11.04 44.63 30.02
CA THR A 442 -11.91 44.30 28.86
C THR A 442 -13.34 43.99 29.32
N ALA A 443 -14.35 44.28 28.48
CA ALA A 443 -15.72 43.92 28.80
C ALA A 443 -15.91 42.41 28.77
N GLN A 444 -16.63 41.84 29.75
CA GLN A 444 -16.84 40.40 29.83
C GLN A 444 -17.51 39.83 28.57
N GLU A 445 -18.44 40.57 27.97
CA GLU A 445 -19.11 40.13 26.74
C GLU A 445 -18.14 39.96 25.55
N ASP A 446 -17.09 40.77 25.47
CA ASP A 446 -16.07 40.66 24.43
C ASP A 446 -15.16 39.46 24.68
N VAL A 447 -14.81 39.20 25.95
CA VAL A 447 -14.04 38.02 26.36
C VAL A 447 -14.80 36.73 26.03
N ASP A 448 -16.08 36.68 26.40
CA ASP A 448 -16.96 35.53 26.15
C ASP A 448 -17.15 35.30 24.65
N ALA A 449 -17.35 36.37 23.87
CA ALA A 449 -17.50 36.30 22.41
C ALA A 449 -16.22 35.76 21.74
N LEU A 450 -15.05 36.24 22.15
CA LEU A 450 -13.78 35.76 21.59
C LEU A 450 -13.51 34.31 22.01
N ALA A 451 -13.82 33.93 23.25
CA ALA A 451 -13.69 32.55 23.70
C ALA A 451 -14.55 31.60 22.86
N ALA A 452 -15.81 31.97 22.60
CA ALA A 452 -16.70 31.21 21.72
C ALA A 452 -16.16 31.13 20.28
N ALA A 453 -15.62 32.22 19.75
CA ALA A 453 -15.04 32.24 18.40
C ALA A 453 -13.81 31.33 18.28
N VAL A 454 -12.92 31.31 19.28
CA VAL A 454 -11.76 30.39 19.31
C VAL A 454 -12.23 28.94 19.37
N GLN A 455 -13.22 28.61 20.21
CA GLN A 455 -13.77 27.25 20.32
C GLN A 455 -14.44 26.79 19.02
N GLU A 456 -15.21 27.68 18.37
CA GLU A 456 -15.81 27.41 17.07
C GLU A 456 -14.75 27.17 16.01
N ALA A 457 -13.68 27.98 15.99
CA ALA A 457 -12.58 27.81 15.05
C ALA A 457 -11.83 26.49 15.26
N VAL A 458 -11.56 26.09 16.51
CA VAL A 458 -10.97 24.77 16.84
C VAL A 458 -11.86 23.64 16.34
N THR A 459 -13.18 23.71 16.58
CA THR A 459 -14.13 22.67 16.17
C THR A 459 -14.32 22.59 14.66
N ALA A 460 -14.15 23.72 13.96
CA ALA A 460 -14.27 23.81 12.51
C ALA A 460 -13.00 23.38 11.76
N LEU A 461 -11.92 23.01 12.45
CA LEU A 461 -10.70 22.53 11.81
C LEU A 461 -10.96 21.20 11.08
N ILE A 462 -10.43 21.11 9.87
CA ILE A 462 -10.55 19.95 9.00
C ILE A 462 -9.17 19.33 8.88
N MET A 463 -9.05 18.03 9.15
CA MET A 463 -7.79 17.31 8.94
C MET A 463 -7.44 17.27 7.46
N LYS A 464 -6.19 17.56 7.15
CA LYS A 464 -5.61 17.49 5.82
C LYS A 464 -5.13 16.07 5.57
N ALA A 465 -5.33 15.55 4.35
CA ALA A 465 -4.76 14.28 3.93
C ALA A 465 -3.22 14.38 3.89
N ASP A 466 -2.54 13.38 4.45
CA ASP A 466 -1.10 13.24 4.31
C ASP A 466 -0.73 12.40 3.08
N GLU A 467 0.57 12.22 2.82
CA GLU A 467 1.05 11.42 1.68
C GLU A 467 0.59 9.96 1.76
N THR A 468 0.43 9.41 2.97
CA THR A 468 -0.02 8.03 3.18
C THR A 468 -1.47 7.85 2.78
N ASP A 469 -2.32 8.81 3.13
CA ASP A 469 -3.73 8.83 2.72
C ASP A 469 -3.83 8.85 1.17
N ILE A 470 -2.98 9.64 0.51
CA ILE A 470 -2.94 9.73 -0.96
C ILE A 470 -2.46 8.41 -1.57
N HIS A 471 -1.31 7.86 -1.14
CA HIS A 471 -0.81 6.57 -1.61
C HIS A 471 -1.82 5.43 -1.39
N MET A 472 -2.59 5.48 -0.29
CA MET A 472 -3.66 4.54 -0.04
C MET A 472 -4.73 4.58 -1.14
N LEU A 473 -5.22 5.77 -1.49
CA LEU A 473 -6.24 5.93 -2.54
C LEU A 473 -5.68 5.59 -3.93
N GLU A 474 -4.43 5.97 -4.23
CA GLU A 474 -3.74 5.57 -5.46
C GLU A 474 -3.74 4.05 -5.61
N ARG A 475 -3.38 3.33 -4.55
CA ARG A 475 -3.36 1.87 -4.56
C ARG A 475 -4.75 1.26 -4.73
N VAL A 476 -5.78 1.82 -4.08
CA VAL A 476 -7.17 1.38 -4.27
C VAL A 476 -7.60 1.57 -5.74
N VAL A 477 -7.26 2.72 -6.33
CA VAL A 477 -7.55 3.02 -7.75
C VAL A 477 -6.79 2.07 -8.68
N GLU A 478 -5.50 1.83 -8.45
CA GLU A 478 -4.68 0.91 -9.25
C GLU A 478 -5.22 -0.52 -9.24
N GLU A 479 -5.65 -1.03 -8.08
CA GLU A 479 -6.26 -2.36 -7.98
C GLU A 479 -7.64 -2.41 -8.65
N ALA A 480 -8.44 -1.36 -8.50
CA ALA A 480 -9.74 -1.24 -9.17
C ALA A 480 -9.60 -1.23 -10.70
N GLU A 481 -8.58 -0.56 -11.25
CA GLU A 481 -8.32 -0.52 -12.70
C GLU A 481 -7.92 -1.86 -13.31
N LYS A 482 -7.48 -2.83 -12.49
CA LYS A 482 -7.11 -4.18 -12.95
C LYS A 482 -8.32 -5.09 -13.19
N ILE A 483 -9.52 -4.68 -12.75
CA ILE A 483 -10.74 -5.48 -12.88
C ILE A 483 -11.22 -5.46 -14.33
N ASP A 484 -11.35 -6.63 -14.96
CA ASP A 484 -11.97 -6.75 -16.28
C ASP A 484 -13.49 -6.66 -16.14
N LEU A 485 -14.04 -5.47 -16.41
CA LEU A 485 -15.47 -5.21 -16.30
C LEU A 485 -16.35 -6.04 -17.25
N HIS A 486 -15.78 -6.73 -18.25
CA HIS A 486 -16.54 -7.63 -19.13
C HIS A 486 -16.98 -8.91 -18.41
N GLU A 487 -16.35 -9.24 -17.28
CA GLU A 487 -16.73 -10.38 -16.43
C GLU A 487 -17.88 -10.04 -15.47
N TYR A 488 -18.42 -8.82 -15.52
CA TYR A 488 -19.39 -8.31 -14.55
C TYR A 488 -20.59 -7.63 -15.23
N GLU A 489 -21.74 -7.70 -14.56
CA GLU A 489 -22.97 -6.99 -14.91
C GLU A 489 -23.14 -5.74 -14.04
N ASP A 490 -23.97 -4.80 -14.50
CA ASP A 490 -24.38 -3.59 -13.75
C ASP A 490 -23.21 -2.76 -13.17
N THR A 491 -22.10 -2.63 -13.91
CA THR A 491 -20.83 -2.04 -13.49
C THR A 491 -20.84 -0.52 -13.25
N LYS A 492 -21.95 0.16 -13.55
CA LYS A 492 -22.04 1.63 -13.56
C LYS A 492 -21.64 2.27 -12.23
N ALA A 493 -22.09 1.71 -11.10
CA ALA A 493 -21.79 2.26 -9.78
C ALA A 493 -20.29 2.20 -9.47
N PHE A 494 -19.62 1.13 -9.91
CA PHE A 494 -18.16 0.98 -9.79
C PHE A 494 -17.42 1.99 -10.67
N GLU A 495 -17.84 2.17 -11.93
CA GLU A 495 -17.24 3.16 -12.83
C GLU A 495 -17.39 4.60 -12.28
N GLU A 496 -18.55 4.94 -11.70
CA GLU A 496 -18.79 6.24 -11.07
C GLU A 496 -17.89 6.45 -9.84
N ALA A 497 -17.78 5.44 -8.96
CA ALA A 497 -16.90 5.49 -7.79
C ALA A 497 -15.41 5.59 -8.18
N LEU A 498 -14.98 4.87 -9.21
CA LEU A 498 -13.61 4.93 -9.73
C LEU A 498 -13.30 6.32 -10.31
N ALA A 499 -14.26 6.92 -11.02
CA ALA A 499 -14.12 8.28 -11.54
C ALA A 499 -14.06 9.33 -10.40
N GLU A 500 -14.86 9.16 -9.34
CA GLU A 500 -14.81 10.01 -8.14
C GLU A 500 -13.44 9.92 -7.46
N ALA A 501 -12.95 8.71 -7.20
CA ALA A 501 -11.64 8.47 -6.59
C ALA A 501 -10.49 9.12 -7.38
N LYS A 502 -10.48 8.97 -8.71
CA LYS A 502 -9.49 9.63 -9.59
C LYS A 502 -9.58 11.15 -9.56
N ALA A 503 -10.80 11.69 -9.46
CA ALA A 503 -10.99 13.14 -9.36
C ALA A 503 -10.47 13.68 -8.02
N VAL A 504 -10.62 12.92 -6.93
CA VAL A 504 -10.05 13.28 -5.62
C VAL A 504 -8.51 13.25 -5.67
N LEU A 505 -7.90 12.22 -6.28
CA LEU A 505 -6.44 12.18 -6.49
C LEU A 505 -5.94 13.38 -7.30
N GLN A 506 -6.63 13.73 -8.38
CA GLN A 506 -6.28 14.91 -9.17
C GLN A 506 -6.32 16.20 -8.32
N LYS A 507 -7.32 16.37 -7.44
CA LYS A 507 -7.36 17.53 -6.54
C LYS A 507 -6.18 17.53 -5.57
N ALA A 508 -5.77 16.36 -5.07
CA ALA A 508 -4.63 16.23 -4.17
C ALA A 508 -3.31 16.65 -4.83
N GLU A 509 -3.17 16.44 -6.15
CA GLU A 509 -2.04 16.96 -6.92
C GLU A 509 -2.05 18.50 -7.03
N GLU A 510 -3.24 19.11 -7.02
CA GLU A 510 -3.42 20.56 -7.19
C GLU A 510 -3.27 21.33 -5.85
N GLY A 511 -3.43 20.67 -4.71
CA GLY A 511 -3.28 21.29 -3.39
C GLY A 511 -3.80 20.44 -2.22
N GLU A 512 -4.06 21.10 -1.09
CA GLU A 512 -4.56 20.43 0.12
C GLU A 512 -5.97 19.87 -0.11
N VAL A 513 -6.17 18.62 0.31
CA VAL A 513 -7.48 17.96 0.31
C VAL A 513 -7.84 17.49 1.72
N PRO A 514 -9.11 17.53 2.13
CA PRO A 514 -9.55 16.94 3.39
C PRO A 514 -9.25 15.45 3.47
N LYS A 515 -8.72 14.97 4.60
CA LYS A 515 -8.49 13.54 4.84
C LYS A 515 -9.75 12.70 4.61
N ALA A 516 -10.89 13.20 5.09
CA ALA A 516 -12.19 12.55 4.91
C ALA A 516 -12.58 12.38 3.43
N GLU A 517 -12.24 13.33 2.55
CA GLU A 517 -12.58 13.23 1.12
C GLU A 517 -11.82 12.07 0.45
N ILE A 518 -10.55 11.85 0.85
CA ILE A 518 -9.72 10.74 0.39
C ILE A 518 -10.26 9.40 0.91
N THR A 519 -10.53 9.30 2.22
CA THR A 519 -11.03 8.06 2.82
C THR A 519 -12.42 7.70 2.32
N ASP A 520 -13.33 8.67 2.19
CA ASP A 520 -14.68 8.45 1.67
C ASP A 520 -14.65 7.97 0.22
N ALA A 521 -13.76 8.51 -0.62
CA ALA A 521 -13.60 8.07 -2.00
C ALA A 521 -13.05 6.64 -2.09
N ALA A 522 -12.09 6.28 -1.23
CA ALA A 522 -11.58 4.91 -1.13
C ALA A 522 -12.68 3.94 -0.70
N ASP A 523 -13.43 4.26 0.37
CA ASP A 523 -14.50 3.42 0.89
C ASP A 523 -15.62 3.20 -0.13
N LYS A 524 -16.05 4.25 -0.82
CA LYS A 524 -17.06 4.14 -1.90
C LYS A 524 -16.58 3.23 -3.03
N LEU A 525 -15.33 3.34 -3.45
CA LEU A 525 -14.77 2.50 -4.51
C LEU A 525 -14.66 1.04 -4.07
N LEU A 526 -14.18 0.79 -2.85
CA LEU A 526 -14.12 -0.54 -2.25
C LEU A 526 -15.52 -1.16 -2.09
N GLU A 527 -16.51 -0.38 -1.65
CA GLU A 527 -17.90 -0.83 -1.55
C GLU A 527 -18.48 -1.15 -2.94
N ALA A 528 -18.28 -0.28 -3.93
CA ALA A 528 -18.75 -0.52 -5.29
C ALA A 528 -18.10 -1.76 -5.91
N GLN A 529 -16.80 -1.99 -5.64
CA GLN A 529 -16.09 -3.20 -6.05
C GLN A 529 -16.70 -4.46 -5.43
N ARG A 530 -17.01 -4.44 -4.13
CA ARG A 530 -17.65 -5.58 -3.42
C ARG A 530 -19.06 -5.88 -3.93
N ASN A 531 -19.74 -4.88 -4.48
CA ASN A 531 -21.08 -5.00 -5.03
C ASN A 531 -21.11 -5.40 -6.52
N LEU A 532 -19.95 -5.56 -7.17
CA LEU A 532 -19.87 -6.07 -8.54
C LEU A 532 -20.48 -7.48 -8.61
N THR A 533 -21.39 -7.67 -9.56
CA THR A 533 -22.05 -8.96 -9.78
C THR A 533 -21.43 -9.64 -10.99
N PRO A 534 -20.84 -10.84 -10.87
CA PRO A 534 -20.30 -11.55 -12.03
C PRO A 534 -21.37 -11.75 -13.10
N ALA A 535 -21.00 -11.54 -14.36
CA ALA A 535 -21.89 -11.75 -15.48
C ALA A 535 -22.28 -13.23 -15.60
N GLU A 536 -23.54 -13.52 -15.94
CA GLU A 536 -23.93 -14.90 -16.19
C GLU A 536 -23.17 -15.43 -17.43
N PRO A 537 -22.60 -16.65 -17.38
CA PRO A 537 -21.94 -17.22 -18.54
C PRO A 537 -22.98 -17.43 -19.65
N GLU A 538 -22.82 -16.75 -20.79
CA GLU A 538 -23.66 -16.99 -21.96
C GLU A 538 -23.59 -18.49 -22.33
N GLU A 539 -24.75 -19.16 -22.42
CA GLU A 539 -24.80 -20.56 -22.85
C GLU A 539 -24.21 -20.73 -24.26
N LEU A 540 -23.23 -21.62 -24.41
CA LEU A 540 -22.64 -21.96 -25.71
C LEU A 540 -23.71 -22.57 -26.63
N SER A 541 -23.83 -22.06 -27.84
CA SER A 541 -24.72 -22.61 -28.86
C SER A 541 -24.08 -23.84 -29.53
N THR A 542 -24.27 -25.03 -28.94
CA THR A 542 -23.71 -26.31 -29.41
C THR A 542 -24.59 -27.05 -30.42
N ALA A 543 -25.87 -26.71 -30.52
CA ALA A 543 -26.87 -27.50 -31.25
C ALA A 543 -26.49 -27.82 -32.72
N VAL A 544 -25.82 -26.88 -33.41
CA VAL A 544 -25.38 -27.06 -34.81
C VAL A 544 -24.20 -28.04 -34.91
N LEU A 545 -23.26 -27.97 -33.97
CA LEU A 545 -22.12 -28.89 -33.89
C LEU A 545 -22.60 -30.31 -33.55
N GLU A 546 -23.47 -30.45 -32.54
CA GLU A 546 -24.11 -31.73 -32.18
C GLU A 546 -24.79 -32.39 -33.37
N TYR A 547 -25.61 -31.64 -34.11
CA TYR A 547 -26.28 -32.14 -35.29
C TYR A 547 -25.30 -32.59 -36.38
N THR A 548 -24.20 -31.86 -36.57
CA THR A 548 -23.18 -32.18 -37.57
C THR A 548 -22.37 -33.43 -37.18
N ILE A 549 -22.09 -33.62 -35.89
CA ILE A 549 -21.47 -34.85 -35.36
C ILE A 549 -22.36 -36.06 -35.65
N GLU A 550 -23.67 -35.97 -35.40
CA GLU A 550 -24.59 -37.08 -35.68
C GLU A 550 -24.65 -37.42 -37.17
N LEU A 551 -24.69 -36.42 -38.07
CA LEU A 551 -24.60 -36.67 -39.50
C LEU A 551 -23.26 -37.28 -39.93
N ALA A 552 -22.16 -36.86 -39.30
CA ALA A 552 -20.83 -37.38 -39.59
C ALA A 552 -20.71 -38.87 -39.19
N LYS A 553 -21.28 -39.29 -38.06
CA LYS A 553 -21.28 -40.71 -37.63
C LYS A 553 -21.96 -41.63 -38.64
N GLU A 554 -22.90 -41.13 -39.43
CA GLU A 554 -23.61 -41.88 -40.46
C GLU A 554 -22.93 -41.83 -41.84
N ALA A 555 -21.81 -41.11 -41.99
CA ALA A 555 -21.16 -40.89 -43.27
C ALA A 555 -20.45 -42.16 -43.80
N ASP A 556 -20.68 -42.48 -45.09
CA ASP A 556 -20.04 -43.61 -45.76
C ASP A 556 -18.65 -43.22 -46.31
N THR A 557 -17.61 -43.78 -45.71
CA THR A 557 -16.21 -43.60 -46.10
C THR A 557 -15.72 -44.64 -47.11
N THR A 558 -16.58 -45.55 -47.56
CA THR A 558 -16.21 -46.61 -48.51
C THR A 558 -15.70 -46.02 -49.83
N GLY A 559 -14.50 -46.44 -50.22
CA GLY A 559 -13.84 -46.03 -51.47
C GLY A 559 -13.41 -44.57 -51.49
N VAL A 560 -13.44 -43.85 -50.37
CA VAL A 560 -12.85 -42.50 -50.23
C VAL A 560 -11.33 -42.63 -50.17
N VAL A 561 -10.63 -41.63 -50.70
CA VAL A 561 -9.16 -41.59 -50.62
C VAL A 561 -8.68 -41.55 -49.15
N ASP A 562 -7.60 -42.27 -48.85
CA ASP A 562 -7.12 -42.51 -47.48
C ASP A 562 -6.82 -41.22 -46.70
N SER A 563 -6.24 -40.21 -47.36
CA SER A 563 -5.93 -38.90 -46.78
C SER A 563 -7.18 -38.17 -46.31
N VAL A 564 -8.28 -38.27 -47.07
CA VAL A 564 -9.56 -37.67 -46.72
C VAL A 564 -10.22 -38.42 -45.57
N VAL A 565 -10.18 -39.76 -45.57
CA VAL A 565 -10.71 -40.56 -44.45
C VAL A 565 -10.02 -40.16 -43.14
N LYS A 566 -8.68 -40.05 -43.15
CA LYS A 566 -7.91 -39.60 -41.97
C LYS A 566 -8.29 -38.19 -41.52
N MET A 567 -8.48 -37.27 -42.47
CA MET A 567 -8.91 -35.89 -42.15
C MET A 567 -10.31 -35.87 -41.52
N PHE A 568 -11.23 -36.66 -42.07
CA PHE A 568 -12.59 -36.80 -41.58
C PHE A 568 -12.65 -37.40 -40.18
N ASP A 569 -11.99 -38.54 -39.96
CA ASP A 569 -11.96 -39.22 -38.65
C ASP A 569 -11.35 -38.30 -37.58
N LYS A 570 -10.30 -37.55 -37.93
CA LYS A 570 -9.69 -36.57 -37.02
C LYS A 570 -10.66 -35.44 -36.68
N ALA A 571 -11.31 -34.84 -37.67
CA ALA A 571 -12.24 -33.74 -37.44
C ALA A 571 -13.45 -34.18 -36.60
N LEU A 572 -13.94 -35.41 -36.81
CA LEU A 572 -15.00 -35.99 -36.00
C LEU A 572 -14.56 -36.20 -34.54
N ALA A 573 -13.39 -36.79 -34.33
CA ALA A 573 -12.84 -37.00 -32.98
C ALA A 573 -12.58 -35.68 -32.24
N ASP A 574 -12.03 -34.66 -32.92
CA ASP A 574 -11.81 -33.34 -32.34
C ASP A 574 -13.15 -32.67 -31.93
N ALA A 575 -14.19 -32.84 -32.75
CA ALA A 575 -15.54 -32.32 -32.47
C ALA A 575 -16.22 -33.03 -31.30
N GLU A 576 -16.12 -34.36 -31.22
CA GLU A 576 -16.64 -35.15 -30.09
C GLU A 576 -15.92 -34.79 -28.78
N SER A 577 -14.60 -34.65 -28.82
CA SER A 577 -13.80 -34.24 -27.65
C SER A 577 -14.17 -32.84 -27.16
N LEU A 578 -14.43 -31.89 -28.07
CA LEU A 578 -14.89 -30.55 -27.69
C LEU A 578 -16.26 -30.63 -26.98
N MET A 579 -17.20 -31.42 -27.49
CA MET A 579 -18.51 -31.61 -26.86
C MET A 579 -18.42 -32.27 -25.48
N GLU A 580 -17.52 -33.23 -25.28
CA GLU A 580 -17.30 -33.85 -23.97
C GLU A 580 -16.78 -32.84 -22.94
N ARG A 581 -15.84 -31.98 -23.33
CA ARG A 581 -15.28 -30.92 -22.48
C ARG A 581 -16.33 -29.86 -22.12
N ILE A 582 -17.18 -29.47 -23.07
CA ILE A 582 -18.32 -28.57 -22.83
C ILE A 582 -19.28 -29.19 -21.80
N ASN A 583 -19.65 -30.46 -21.98
CA ASN A 583 -20.56 -31.17 -21.07
C ASN A 583 -19.96 -31.40 -19.66
N ALA A 584 -18.63 -31.42 -19.55
CA ALA A 584 -17.92 -31.52 -18.27
C ALA A 584 -17.82 -30.17 -17.52
N GLY A 585 -18.29 -29.07 -18.12
CA GLY A 585 -18.22 -27.73 -17.51
C GLY A 585 -16.82 -27.12 -17.53
N GLU A 586 -15.98 -27.51 -18.49
CA GLU A 586 -14.63 -26.93 -18.62
C GLU A 586 -14.70 -25.44 -18.96
N THR A 587 -14.05 -24.60 -18.15
CA THR A 587 -13.98 -23.16 -18.36
C THR A 587 -12.98 -22.79 -19.47
N GLY A 588 -13.19 -21.65 -20.14
CA GLY A 588 -12.32 -21.17 -21.22
C GLY A 588 -12.66 -21.67 -22.63
N ILE A 589 -13.72 -22.47 -22.79
CA ILE A 589 -14.27 -22.83 -24.10
C ILE A 589 -15.14 -21.69 -24.61
N THR A 590 -14.87 -21.21 -25.82
CA THR A 590 -15.57 -20.07 -26.43
C THR A 590 -16.48 -20.51 -27.58
N GLN A 591 -17.49 -19.71 -27.92
CA GLN A 591 -18.34 -19.97 -29.09
C GLN A 591 -17.53 -20.10 -30.38
N LYS A 592 -16.43 -19.36 -30.51
CA LYS A 592 -15.51 -19.46 -31.65
C LYS A 592 -14.92 -20.87 -31.80
N MET A 593 -14.57 -21.53 -30.69
CA MET A 593 -14.05 -22.90 -30.73
C MET A 593 -15.11 -23.90 -31.21
N VAL A 594 -16.37 -23.69 -30.80
CA VAL A 594 -17.53 -24.47 -31.26
C VAL A 594 -17.73 -24.28 -32.76
N ASP A 595 -17.73 -23.03 -33.23
CA ASP A 595 -17.93 -22.68 -34.63
C ASP A 595 -16.79 -23.22 -35.53
N GLU A 596 -15.53 -23.13 -35.08
CA GLU A 596 -14.37 -23.65 -35.81
C GLU A 596 -14.42 -25.18 -35.91
N SER A 597 -14.77 -25.86 -34.83
CA SER A 597 -14.94 -27.32 -34.81
C SER A 597 -16.03 -27.77 -35.79
N TRP A 598 -17.17 -27.06 -35.79
CA TRP A 598 -18.26 -27.30 -36.73
C TRP A 598 -17.81 -27.11 -38.19
N GLN A 599 -17.14 -26.01 -38.50
CA GLN A 599 -16.64 -25.73 -39.85
C GLN A 599 -15.63 -26.77 -40.33
N ASN A 600 -14.73 -27.21 -39.45
CA ASN A 600 -13.72 -28.22 -39.78
C ASN A 600 -14.37 -29.57 -40.10
N LEU A 601 -15.33 -30.01 -39.27
CA LEU A 601 -16.06 -31.26 -39.50
C LEU A 601 -16.88 -31.19 -40.80
N LEU A 602 -17.62 -30.10 -41.03
CA LEU A 602 -18.39 -29.90 -42.25
C LEU A 602 -17.49 -29.94 -43.50
N LYS A 603 -16.32 -29.31 -43.46
CA LYS A 603 -15.35 -29.33 -44.56
C LYS A 603 -14.83 -30.74 -44.82
N ALA A 604 -14.52 -31.49 -43.77
CA ALA A 604 -14.06 -32.86 -43.92
C ALA A 604 -15.14 -33.78 -44.52
N MET A 605 -16.41 -33.61 -44.11
CA MET A 605 -17.55 -34.30 -44.73
C MET A 605 -17.67 -34.00 -46.23
N GLN A 606 -17.45 -32.77 -46.66
CA GLN A 606 -17.51 -32.40 -48.08
C GLN A 606 -16.45 -33.12 -48.93
N TYR A 607 -15.27 -33.38 -48.34
CA TYR A 607 -14.18 -34.07 -49.02
C TYR A 607 -14.43 -35.58 -49.18
N LEU A 608 -15.40 -36.19 -48.48
CA LEU A 608 -15.77 -37.60 -48.69
C LEU A 608 -16.25 -37.91 -50.12
N SER A 609 -16.47 -36.88 -50.95
CA SER A 609 -16.72 -37.01 -52.39
C SER A 609 -15.49 -37.40 -53.22
N PHE A 610 -14.26 -37.26 -52.69
CA PHE A 610 -13.03 -37.68 -53.36
C PHE A 610 -12.84 -39.20 -53.22
N LYS A 611 -13.20 -39.94 -54.27
CA LYS A 611 -13.11 -41.40 -54.32
C LYS A 611 -11.79 -41.87 -54.94
N GLN A 612 -11.30 -43.01 -54.46
CA GLN A 612 -10.18 -43.74 -55.06
C GLN A 612 -10.53 -44.16 -56.50
N GLY A 613 -9.52 -44.26 -57.36
CA GLY A 613 -9.68 -44.85 -58.69
C GLY A 613 -10.07 -46.33 -58.61
N ASP A 614 -10.85 -46.82 -59.58
CA ASP A 614 -11.15 -48.24 -59.72
C ASP A 614 -9.91 -49.00 -60.22
N LYS A 615 -9.27 -49.73 -59.32
CA LYS A 615 -8.03 -50.47 -59.56
C LYS A 615 -8.25 -51.88 -60.12
N THR A 616 -9.50 -52.27 -60.39
CA THR A 616 -9.84 -53.63 -60.82
C THR A 616 -9.08 -54.04 -62.08
N ASP A 617 -9.01 -53.17 -63.08
CA ASP A 617 -8.34 -53.48 -64.34
C ASP A 617 -6.82 -53.32 -64.26
N LEU A 618 -6.31 -52.40 -63.43
CA LEU A 618 -4.89 -52.29 -63.10
C LEU A 618 -4.39 -53.57 -62.44
N GLN A 619 -5.12 -54.09 -61.44
CA GLN A 619 -4.81 -55.36 -60.78
C GLN A 619 -4.73 -56.51 -61.79
N LYS A 620 -5.71 -56.64 -62.69
CA LYS A 620 -5.69 -57.72 -63.71
C LYS A 620 -4.46 -57.65 -64.61
N VAL A 621 -4.03 -56.45 -65.00
CA VAL A 621 -2.85 -56.29 -65.86
C VAL A 621 -1.55 -56.55 -65.09
N ILE A 622 -1.48 -56.16 -63.81
CA ILE A 622 -0.39 -56.54 -62.90
C ILE A 622 -0.31 -58.06 -62.73
N ASP A 623 -1.44 -58.73 -62.52
CA ASP A 623 -1.49 -60.19 -62.39
C ASP A 623 -1.01 -60.88 -63.68
N LEU A 624 -1.43 -60.37 -64.84
CA LEU A 624 -0.98 -60.88 -66.14
C LEU A 624 0.53 -60.64 -66.33
N ALA A 625 1.01 -59.44 -66.03
CA ALA A 625 2.43 -59.08 -66.07
C ALA A 625 3.27 -60.02 -65.19
N ASN A 626 2.84 -60.26 -63.94
CA ASN A 626 3.48 -61.17 -63.00
C ASN A 626 3.47 -62.65 -63.45
N SER A 627 2.55 -63.02 -64.35
CA SER A 627 2.49 -64.38 -64.92
C SER A 627 3.46 -64.63 -66.09
N LEU A 628 4.10 -63.59 -66.63
CA LEU A 628 5.01 -63.71 -67.76
C LEU A 628 6.35 -64.34 -67.35
N ASP A 629 6.76 -65.39 -68.06
CA ASP A 629 8.10 -65.97 -67.95
C ASP A 629 9.09 -65.19 -68.83
N LEU A 630 9.77 -64.22 -68.21
CA LEU A 630 10.73 -63.35 -68.92
C LEU A 630 11.92 -64.11 -69.54
N SER A 631 12.19 -65.35 -69.14
CA SER A 631 13.30 -66.14 -69.73
C SER A 631 13.06 -66.51 -71.20
N GLN A 632 11.79 -66.48 -71.65
CA GLN A 632 11.38 -66.73 -73.03
C GLN A 632 11.51 -65.52 -73.94
N TYR A 633 11.83 -64.35 -73.38
CA TYR A 633 11.93 -63.08 -74.09
C TYR A 633 13.40 -62.66 -74.23
N LEU A 634 13.68 -61.83 -75.23
CA LEU A 634 14.96 -61.14 -75.39
C LEU A 634 15.16 -60.15 -74.22
N ASP A 635 16.42 -59.82 -73.92
CA ASP A 635 16.77 -58.94 -72.79
C ASP A 635 16.31 -57.49 -73.03
N VAL A 636 16.22 -57.08 -74.30
CA VAL A 636 15.74 -55.75 -74.71
C VAL A 636 14.28 -55.56 -74.29
N GLY A 637 14.01 -54.49 -73.53
CA GLY A 637 12.67 -54.12 -73.06
C GLY A 637 12.26 -54.75 -71.72
N GLN A 638 13.04 -55.68 -71.15
CA GLN A 638 12.69 -56.30 -69.86
C GLN A 638 12.81 -55.35 -68.68
N GLN A 639 13.76 -54.41 -68.70
CA GLN A 639 13.94 -53.48 -67.60
C GLN A 639 12.80 -52.46 -67.56
N GLU A 640 12.42 -51.91 -68.71
CA GLU A 640 11.30 -50.99 -68.85
C GLU A 640 9.98 -51.64 -68.42
N PHE A 641 9.80 -52.94 -68.71
CA PHE A 641 8.67 -53.72 -68.20
C PHE A 641 8.68 -53.86 -66.67
N LYS A 642 9.82 -54.22 -66.06
CA LYS A 642 9.94 -54.34 -64.60
C LYS A 642 9.66 -53.01 -63.89
N ASP A 643 10.17 -51.91 -64.44
CA ASP A 643 9.97 -50.57 -63.88
C ASP A 643 8.48 -50.16 -63.98
N ALA A 644 7.84 -50.43 -65.13
CA ALA A 644 6.42 -50.17 -65.31
C ALA A 644 5.53 -51.03 -64.38
N LEU A 645 5.93 -52.29 -64.13
CA LEU A 645 5.24 -53.17 -63.19
C LEU A 645 5.36 -52.68 -61.74
N ALA A 646 6.55 -52.30 -61.30
CA ALA A 646 6.76 -51.74 -59.96
C ALA A 646 5.99 -50.42 -59.75
N ALA A 647 5.94 -49.56 -60.78
CA ALA A 647 5.13 -48.34 -60.74
C ALA A 647 3.63 -48.65 -60.68
N ALA A 648 3.16 -49.68 -61.40
CA ALA A 648 1.79 -50.16 -61.34
C ALA A 648 1.42 -50.72 -59.97
N GLU A 649 2.29 -51.52 -59.35
CA GLU A 649 2.11 -52.04 -57.99
C GLU A 649 2.08 -50.92 -56.94
N THR A 650 2.87 -49.85 -57.14
CA THR A 650 2.84 -48.67 -56.26
C THR A 650 1.48 -47.95 -56.33
N VAL A 651 0.97 -47.67 -57.53
CA VAL A 651 -0.35 -47.03 -57.72
C VAL A 651 -1.48 -47.94 -57.21
N LEU A 652 -1.35 -49.25 -57.38
CA LEU A 652 -2.30 -50.23 -56.86
C LEU A 652 -2.40 -50.18 -55.32
N ALA A 653 -1.26 -50.02 -54.63
CA ALA A 653 -1.19 -49.93 -53.17
C ALA A 653 -1.57 -48.55 -52.60
N ASP A 654 -1.52 -47.50 -53.43
CA ASP A 654 -1.74 -46.12 -52.97
C ASP A 654 -3.23 -45.80 -52.74
N GLY A 655 -3.66 -45.75 -51.47
CA GLY A 655 -5.04 -45.42 -51.10
C GLY A 655 -5.48 -43.99 -51.45
N ASP A 656 -4.59 -43.13 -51.95
CA ASP A 656 -4.92 -41.81 -52.48
C ASP A 656 -4.96 -41.76 -54.02
N ALA A 657 -4.60 -42.85 -54.70
CA ALA A 657 -4.56 -42.88 -56.17
C ALA A 657 -5.94 -42.60 -56.79
N MET A 658 -6.00 -41.53 -57.57
CA MET A 658 -7.20 -41.16 -58.33
C MET A 658 -7.30 -41.93 -59.64
N GLN A 659 -8.47 -41.90 -60.27
CA GLN A 659 -8.73 -42.67 -61.51
C GLN A 659 -7.70 -42.38 -62.61
N ASP A 660 -7.28 -41.12 -62.77
CA ASP A 660 -6.31 -40.73 -63.80
C ASP A 660 -4.94 -41.40 -63.60
N GLU A 661 -4.51 -41.57 -62.34
CA GLU A 661 -3.24 -42.21 -61.99
C GLU A 661 -3.32 -43.72 -62.22
N VAL A 662 -4.44 -44.34 -61.83
CA VAL A 662 -4.73 -45.76 -62.06
C VAL A 662 -4.75 -46.07 -63.56
N ASP A 663 -5.47 -45.27 -64.34
CA ASP A 663 -5.59 -45.38 -65.79
C ASP A 663 -4.23 -45.21 -66.49
N GLN A 664 -3.43 -44.23 -66.06
CA GLN A 664 -2.13 -43.99 -66.64
C GLN A 664 -1.17 -45.14 -66.35
N SER A 665 -1.20 -45.65 -65.13
CA SER A 665 -0.38 -46.78 -64.72
C SER A 665 -0.74 -48.06 -65.47
N TRP A 666 -2.05 -48.30 -65.66
CA TRP A 666 -2.58 -49.39 -66.48
C TRP A 666 -2.08 -49.31 -67.92
N ARG A 667 -2.18 -48.14 -68.57
CA ARG A 667 -1.69 -47.91 -69.94
C ARG A 667 -0.19 -48.13 -70.06
N ASN A 668 0.59 -47.63 -69.09
CA ASN A 668 2.05 -47.74 -69.08
C ASN A 668 2.51 -49.19 -68.99
N LEU A 669 1.91 -49.98 -68.09
CA LEU A 669 2.24 -51.39 -67.92
C LEU A 669 1.87 -52.20 -69.17
N LEU A 670 0.66 -51.97 -69.72
CA LEU A 670 0.23 -52.66 -70.94
C LEU A 670 1.14 -52.34 -72.14
N LYS A 671 1.59 -51.09 -72.26
CA LYS A 671 2.56 -50.68 -73.29
C LYS A 671 3.88 -51.44 -73.12
N ALA A 672 4.44 -51.45 -71.92
CA ALA A 672 5.72 -52.11 -71.66
C ALA A 672 5.63 -53.63 -71.92
N MET A 673 4.51 -54.26 -71.56
CA MET A 673 4.23 -55.66 -71.92
C MET A 673 4.24 -55.90 -73.43
N SER A 674 3.68 -54.99 -74.22
CA SER A 674 3.63 -55.11 -75.69
C SER A 674 4.98 -54.91 -76.39
N GLU A 675 5.95 -54.32 -75.68
CA GLU A 675 7.30 -54.04 -76.20
C GLU A 675 8.26 -55.23 -76.00
N LEU A 676 7.90 -56.20 -75.15
CA LEU A 676 8.64 -57.45 -75.01
C LEU A 676 8.66 -58.24 -76.33
N ARG A 677 9.78 -58.92 -76.60
CA ARG A 677 10.00 -59.72 -77.82
C ARG A 677 10.41 -61.15 -77.46
N LEU A 678 9.68 -62.14 -77.97
CA LEU A 678 10.02 -63.55 -77.75
C LEU A 678 11.34 -63.89 -78.43
N LYS A 679 12.09 -64.82 -77.85
CA LYS A 679 13.26 -65.41 -78.51
C LYS A 679 12.79 -66.16 -79.77
N PRO A 680 13.41 -65.93 -80.94
CA PRO A 680 13.01 -66.57 -82.19
C PRO A 680 13.28 -68.08 -82.15
N ASN A 681 12.44 -68.87 -82.84
CA ASN A 681 12.68 -70.30 -83.01
C ASN A 681 13.85 -70.50 -84.00
N LYS A 682 14.85 -71.30 -83.62
CA LYS A 682 16.04 -71.59 -84.42
C LYS A 682 16.09 -73.02 -84.96
N ASP A 683 14.98 -73.75 -84.92
CA ASP A 683 14.90 -75.13 -85.38
C ASP A 683 15.30 -75.27 -86.86
N ALA A 684 14.90 -74.32 -87.71
CA ALA A 684 15.25 -74.32 -89.13
C ALA A 684 16.73 -74.03 -89.36
N LEU A 685 17.27 -72.97 -88.73
CA LEU A 685 18.72 -72.69 -88.71
C LEU A 685 19.54 -73.88 -88.22
N LYS A 686 19.07 -74.57 -87.18
CA LYS A 686 19.71 -75.79 -86.68
C LYS A 686 19.77 -76.89 -87.74
N ALA A 687 18.64 -77.19 -88.37
CA ALA A 687 18.57 -78.22 -89.40
C ALA A 687 19.51 -77.91 -90.57
N LEU A 688 19.60 -76.63 -90.93
CA LEU A 688 20.45 -76.15 -92.01
C LEU A 688 21.94 -76.22 -91.67
N ILE A 689 22.33 -75.91 -90.43
CA ILE A 689 23.69 -76.11 -89.90
C ILE A 689 24.05 -77.59 -89.92
N ASP A 690 23.14 -78.46 -89.47
CA ASP A 690 23.36 -79.91 -89.45
C ASP A 690 23.52 -80.47 -90.88
N GLU A 691 22.74 -79.97 -91.85
CA GLU A 691 22.87 -80.31 -93.27
C GLU A 691 24.21 -79.85 -93.85
N ALA A 692 24.57 -78.58 -93.65
CA ALA A 692 25.82 -78.01 -94.15
C ALA A 692 27.06 -78.76 -93.63
N ASN A 693 27.04 -79.21 -92.37
CA ASN A 693 28.10 -80.03 -91.77
C ASN A 693 28.21 -81.43 -92.37
N GLY A 694 27.12 -81.95 -92.95
CA GLY A 694 27.06 -83.29 -93.54
C GLY A 694 27.51 -83.37 -95.01
N LEU A 695 27.73 -82.24 -95.67
CA LEU A 695 28.11 -82.18 -97.09
C LEU A 695 29.60 -82.49 -97.30
N SER A 696 29.92 -83.23 -98.37
CA SER A 696 31.31 -83.52 -98.75
C SER A 696 31.90 -82.36 -99.57
N THR A 697 33.13 -81.95 -99.23
CA THR A 697 33.88 -80.91 -99.96
C THR A 697 34.95 -81.51 -100.89
N GLU A 698 34.96 -82.83 -101.08
CA GLU A 698 35.98 -83.51 -101.88
C GLU A 698 35.77 -83.24 -103.39
N GLY A 699 36.72 -82.50 -104.00
CA GLY A 699 36.69 -82.15 -105.44
C GLY A 699 36.02 -80.81 -105.77
N VAL A 700 35.63 -80.03 -104.77
CA VAL A 700 35.02 -78.69 -104.88
C VAL A 700 36.10 -77.60 -104.89
N ASP A 701 35.82 -76.44 -105.50
CA ASP A 701 36.75 -75.30 -105.51
C ASP A 701 36.99 -74.72 -104.10
N GLU A 702 38.24 -74.31 -103.84
CA GLU A 702 38.67 -73.83 -102.52
C GLU A 702 37.90 -72.54 -102.10
N GLU A 703 37.51 -71.68 -103.05
CA GLU A 703 36.73 -70.47 -102.79
C GLU A 703 35.30 -70.79 -102.33
N THR A 704 34.64 -71.79 -102.92
CA THR A 704 33.29 -72.22 -102.54
C THR A 704 33.27 -72.90 -101.17
N VAL A 705 34.33 -73.63 -100.80
CA VAL A 705 34.49 -74.21 -99.46
C VAL A 705 34.66 -73.12 -98.39
N GLU A 706 35.43 -72.06 -98.67
CA GLU A 706 35.58 -70.93 -97.74
C GLU A 706 34.25 -70.18 -97.52
N VAL A 707 33.45 -69.99 -98.57
CA VAL A 707 32.11 -69.36 -98.47
C VAL A 707 31.19 -70.19 -97.57
N LEU A 708 31.14 -71.51 -97.74
CA LEU A 708 30.36 -72.40 -96.88
C LEU A 708 30.84 -72.36 -95.42
N GLN A 709 32.14 -72.47 -95.17
CA GLN A 709 32.68 -72.44 -93.82
C GLN A 709 32.39 -71.12 -93.11
N LYS A 710 32.46 -69.99 -93.83
CA LYS A 710 32.15 -68.68 -93.28
C LYS A 710 30.67 -68.52 -92.96
N ALA A 711 29.78 -68.92 -93.88
CA ALA A 711 28.34 -68.88 -93.66
C ALA A 711 27.92 -69.82 -92.51
N LEU A 712 28.52 -71.01 -92.44
CA LEU A 712 28.29 -71.98 -91.37
C LEU A 712 28.77 -71.46 -90.01
N ALA A 713 29.95 -70.85 -89.94
CA ALA A 713 30.45 -70.23 -88.71
C ALA A 713 29.56 -69.08 -88.24
N ALA A 714 29.06 -68.25 -89.16
CA ALA A 714 28.12 -67.18 -88.85
C ALA A 714 26.76 -67.73 -88.36
N ALA A 715 26.25 -68.77 -89.03
CA ALA A 715 25.02 -69.45 -88.64
C ALA A 715 25.11 -70.10 -87.26
N VAL A 716 26.23 -70.77 -86.94
CA VAL A 716 26.49 -71.34 -85.62
C VAL A 716 26.58 -70.23 -84.55
N ALA A 717 27.25 -69.12 -84.85
CA ALA A 717 27.34 -67.99 -83.91
C ALA A 717 25.96 -67.40 -83.59
N VAL A 718 25.08 -67.27 -84.60
CA VAL A 718 23.70 -66.83 -84.42
C VAL A 718 22.87 -67.88 -83.69
N PHE A 719 23.07 -69.17 -83.98
CA PHE A 719 22.38 -70.27 -83.30
C PHE A 719 22.68 -70.31 -81.80
N ASP A 720 23.96 -70.20 -81.44
CA ASP A 720 24.44 -70.23 -80.06
C ASP A 720 24.14 -68.95 -79.26
N ASN A 721 23.91 -67.81 -79.95
CA ASN A 721 23.54 -66.55 -79.31
C ASN A 721 22.07 -66.57 -78.86
N ASP A 722 21.79 -66.82 -77.58
CA ASP A 722 20.43 -66.87 -77.03
C ASP A 722 19.64 -65.54 -77.13
N GLN A 723 20.30 -64.45 -77.50
CA GLN A 723 19.73 -63.12 -77.74
C GLN A 723 19.67 -62.74 -79.23
N ALA A 724 19.93 -63.69 -80.14
CA ALA A 724 19.78 -63.45 -81.57
C ALA A 724 18.33 -63.03 -81.89
N THR A 725 18.20 -61.97 -82.68
CA THR A 725 16.92 -61.47 -83.17
C THR A 725 16.37 -62.35 -84.30
N GLU A 726 15.07 -62.25 -84.56
CA GLU A 726 14.43 -62.96 -85.68
C GLU A 726 15.08 -62.62 -87.02
N GLU A 727 15.49 -61.36 -87.20
CA GLU A 727 16.21 -60.89 -88.40
C GLU A 727 17.60 -61.54 -88.52
N GLU A 728 18.35 -61.66 -87.43
CA GLU A 728 19.66 -62.33 -87.42
C GLU A 728 19.54 -63.83 -87.71
N VAL A 729 18.55 -64.51 -87.12
CA VAL A 729 18.28 -65.93 -87.37
C VAL A 729 17.88 -66.15 -88.83
N ALA A 730 16.95 -65.34 -89.38
CA ALA A 730 16.52 -65.45 -90.76
C ALA A 730 17.64 -65.13 -91.76
N ALA A 731 18.48 -64.13 -91.47
CA ALA A 731 19.65 -63.80 -92.30
C ALA A 731 20.67 -64.94 -92.28
N ALA A 732 20.96 -65.52 -91.12
CA ALA A 732 21.84 -66.66 -90.98
C ALA A 732 21.32 -67.90 -91.73
N GLU A 733 20.01 -68.15 -91.69
CA GLU A 733 19.37 -69.20 -92.48
C GLU A 733 19.54 -68.95 -93.98
N ALA A 734 19.23 -67.74 -94.45
CA ALA A 734 19.32 -67.40 -95.87
C ALA A 734 20.78 -67.47 -96.40
N ASP A 735 21.73 -66.93 -95.66
CA ASP A 735 23.14 -66.91 -96.02
C ASP A 735 23.74 -68.32 -96.04
N LEU A 736 23.41 -69.16 -95.05
CA LEU A 736 23.86 -70.55 -95.01
C LEU A 736 23.19 -71.39 -96.12
N GLN A 737 21.91 -71.17 -96.40
CA GLN A 737 21.19 -71.88 -97.47
C GLN A 737 21.83 -71.57 -98.82
N ALA A 738 22.13 -70.29 -99.09
CA ALA A 738 22.78 -69.87 -100.33
C ALA A 738 24.17 -70.53 -100.49
N ALA A 739 24.94 -70.63 -99.41
CA ALA A 739 26.25 -71.28 -99.43
C ALA A 739 26.15 -72.81 -99.62
N VAL A 740 25.16 -73.46 -99.00
CA VAL A 740 24.84 -74.88 -99.21
C VAL A 740 24.44 -75.16 -100.67
N ASP A 741 23.60 -74.30 -101.25
CA ASP A 741 23.14 -74.43 -102.63
C ASP A 741 24.29 -74.25 -103.64
N GLN A 742 25.20 -73.31 -103.38
CA GLN A 742 26.41 -73.11 -104.18
C GLN A 742 27.31 -74.36 -104.15
N LEU A 743 27.52 -74.97 -102.98
CA LEU A 743 28.30 -76.19 -102.83
C LEU A 743 27.69 -77.36 -103.63
N LYS A 744 26.37 -77.56 -103.52
CA LYS A 744 25.64 -78.63 -104.25
C LYS A 744 25.71 -78.49 -105.78
N ALA A 745 25.77 -77.25 -106.28
CA ALA A 745 25.89 -76.98 -107.71
C ALA A 745 27.25 -77.43 -108.28
N GLU A 746 28.34 -77.35 -107.50
CA GLU A 746 29.70 -77.75 -107.92
C GLU A 746 29.97 -79.26 -107.80
N THR A 747 29.37 -79.94 -106.82
CA THR A 747 29.52 -81.40 -106.63
C THR A 747 28.70 -82.24 -107.62
N GLY A 748 27.86 -81.60 -108.45
CA GLY A 748 27.04 -82.28 -109.45
C GLY A 748 25.84 -83.05 -108.88
N GLU A 749 25.50 -82.85 -107.60
CA GLU A 749 24.27 -83.35 -106.98
C GLU A 749 23.09 -82.41 -107.32
N ASN A 750 22.71 -82.34 -108.60
CA ASN A 750 21.49 -81.62 -109.00
C ASN A 750 20.52 -82.46 -109.83
N THR A 751 19.53 -83.05 -109.14
CA THR A 751 18.15 -83.29 -109.59
C THR A 751 17.28 -83.36 -108.32
N GLY A 752 16.18 -82.67 -108.13
CA GLY A 752 15.42 -81.74 -108.95
C GLY A 752 14.15 -81.35 -108.19
N ASP A 753 13.87 -80.06 -108.23
CA ASP A 753 12.68 -79.32 -107.78
C ASP A 753 11.36 -79.80 -108.45
N ASN A 754 10.28 -80.01 -107.67
CA ASN A 754 9.04 -79.20 -107.71
C ASN A 754 7.97 -79.73 -106.74
N GLY A 755 7.86 -79.10 -105.57
CA GLY A 755 6.80 -79.27 -104.58
C GLY A 755 5.73 -78.19 -104.73
N SER A 756 4.48 -78.63 -104.85
CA SER A 756 3.29 -77.83 -105.13
C SER A 756 2.91 -76.83 -104.03
N THR A 757 2.49 -75.65 -104.49
CA THR A 757 1.92 -74.47 -103.83
C THR A 757 0.80 -74.73 -102.81
N GLY A 758 0.84 -73.99 -101.68
CA GLY A 758 -0.25 -73.77 -100.71
C GLY A 758 0.03 -72.53 -99.89
#